data_AF-A0A9E2LNQ9-F1
#
_entry.id   AF-A0A9E2LNQ9-F1
#
_cell.length_a   1.000
_cell.length_b   1.000
_cell.length_c   1.000
_cell.angle_alpha   90.00
_cell.angle_beta   90.00
_cell.angle_gamma   90.00
#
_symmetry.space_group_name_H-M   'P 1'
#
loop_
_entity.id
_entity.type
_entity.pdbx_description
1 polymer ?
#
loop_
_entity_poly.entity_id
_entity_poly.type
_entity_poly.pdbx_seq_one_letter_code
_entity_poly.pdbx_strand_id
1 'polypeptide(L)'
;MKKLLMWPGLVVFLVPITIGGFFLFKTANGAGLPDLTPLDLTTNIIDVDVGDELVITARVGNKGTATANNVVVRTSMEDNYGQGDEQTISKLEPGEVETVNLRYNITGWHISFGGGNGFFDEIIVDPDNLITESNESNNETTSMYSMINTFSSSKEVENSQAKTYCACNDPGYSKECSDCSSTQKNLFENHNDLQTTVVNELEDYFQYSAPQVPFGIGNLPEQCENENGCAHQGGVAQTWGVYFCWGFDGFVEYGEQETDKAVDLRRDIHETTHFFLFNMLKDIPSWFHEAVAIQNAERLVNHAQDWPDGDPYLLEGPGDSEDDGVNMSDGTLLNAGYYRRMKTGETSLSDTEQADGHITGTLYIIGLREDYNCERDCVRDIVRELKDYRNAGCENFADYCTSLGTADIKLAADKVVGRDTTMLFSVVGLGNYGNYDMIAPQSQASPGGGDYNNRVQTVALTASDDFDPNPTIYYTLDGSTPNVSSSKYTELITISSDTTLKFFARDAAGNSEGINSVNYQVGPTLDPKILTTSGPGEVTRLQAYDRQGNVVGDEIGDLFPSSYTGGAGIVPIDQSNNGVKDQFLIFATSNGGPQARVMGLRSDGSTVLKGQQFVFQAPGDSTTTSSIRDGLSMTVGDFDNDGFEDDAAACLTGDYNPHIKVFQDATGVDNWTLLNEFDAPFGAVGCNLGVFQYDTDAPELLVTPNHGPADPKVYIYTVGGTLKKEFSAYDSPIQQGLTASGIEDRIYTTPNNGTSHVRAFDRNGDPKNFWWAYDNMAVRGDFKNVPGDIDLDGKDEILISPIGANGPHVLAFEATGKWRTWPNFFAFGDETLRNGVGIAVVENWHGVN
;
A
#
# COMPACT_ATOMS: atom_id res chain seq x y z
N MET A 1 26.29 -0.26 65.61
CA MET A 1 26.31 -0.63 67.05
C MET A 1 26.46 -2.14 67.16
N LYS A 2 27.42 -2.63 67.97
CA LYS A 2 27.53 -4.00 68.52
C LYS A 2 27.10 -5.21 67.66
N LYS A 3 28.13 -5.86 67.11
CA LYS A 3 28.37 -7.31 67.29
C LYS A 3 27.96 -7.78 68.70
N LEU A 4 27.45 -9.03 68.77
CA LEU A 4 27.46 -9.94 69.94
C LEU A 4 26.54 -9.52 71.13
N LEU A 5 25.86 -10.41 71.88
CA LEU A 5 26.37 -11.63 72.54
C LEU A 5 25.25 -12.39 73.30
N MET A 6 25.28 -13.74 73.25
CA MET A 6 24.95 -14.75 74.29
C MET A 6 25.19 -16.12 73.61
N TRP A 7 26.19 -16.98 73.89
CA TRP A 7 26.98 -17.31 75.10
C TRP A 7 26.09 -17.81 76.26
N PRO A 8 26.48 -18.90 76.95
CA PRO A 8 27.80 -19.09 77.59
C PRO A 8 28.53 -20.39 77.16
N GLY A 9 29.76 -20.71 77.61
CA GLY A 9 30.59 -20.07 78.62
C GLY A 9 30.75 -20.90 79.90
N LEU A 10 31.82 -21.69 79.96
CA LEU A 10 32.64 -21.81 81.18
C LEU A 10 33.28 -20.41 81.37
N VAL A 11 33.29 -19.69 82.50
CA VAL A 11 32.99 -19.96 83.92
C VAL A 11 32.31 -18.71 84.54
N VAL A 12 31.38 -18.93 85.49
CA VAL A 12 30.98 -18.09 86.65
C VAL A 12 31.52 -16.62 86.75
N PHE A 13 30.59 -15.65 86.66
CA PHE A 13 30.46 -14.33 87.36
C PHE A 13 31.07 -12.99 86.81
N LEU A 14 30.17 -11.98 86.76
CA LEU A 14 30.29 -10.51 87.01
C LEU A 14 30.92 -9.50 85.98
N VAL A 15 30.03 -8.79 85.22
CA VAL A 15 29.68 -7.32 85.26
C VAL A 15 30.83 -6.26 85.26
N PRO A 16 30.79 -5.07 84.55
CA PRO A 16 29.61 -4.28 84.04
C PRO A 16 29.65 -3.58 82.62
N ILE A 17 28.45 -3.14 82.13
CA ILE A 17 28.13 -1.85 81.38
C ILE A 17 28.65 -1.63 79.92
N THR A 18 27.92 -1.14 78.88
CA THR A 18 26.49 -0.76 78.59
C THR A 18 26.15 -0.73 77.06
N ILE A 19 24.91 -1.08 76.65
CA ILE A 19 24.05 -0.57 75.51
C ILE A 19 24.63 -0.61 74.06
N GLY A 20 23.99 -0.99 72.93
CA GLY A 20 22.71 -1.64 72.52
C GLY A 20 22.81 -2.02 71.00
N GLY A 21 21.78 -2.48 70.25
CA GLY A 21 20.44 -2.88 70.70
C GLY A 21 19.26 -3.08 69.69
N PHE A 22 19.38 -3.30 68.36
CA PHE A 22 18.20 -3.62 67.48
C PHE A 22 18.44 -4.64 66.35
N PHE A 23 17.53 -5.60 66.22
CA PHE A 23 17.41 -6.62 65.16
C PHE A 23 15.98 -6.58 64.59
N LEU A 24 15.83 -6.85 63.30
CA LEU A 24 14.59 -7.37 62.71
C LEU A 24 14.99 -8.41 61.64
N PHE A 25 14.60 -9.66 61.85
CA PHE A 25 14.84 -10.75 60.91
C PHE A 25 13.77 -10.77 59.81
N LYS A 26 14.17 -11.07 58.58
CA LYS A 26 13.28 -11.74 57.61
C LYS A 26 14.12 -12.69 56.74
N THR A 27 13.80 -13.99 56.87
CA THR A 27 14.00 -15.09 55.90
C THR A 27 15.35 -15.22 55.17
N ALA A 28 16.02 -16.35 55.39
CA ALA A 28 17.08 -16.82 54.49
C ALA A 28 16.54 -17.04 53.07
N ASN A 29 17.34 -16.72 52.05
CA ASN A 29 17.20 -17.14 50.66
C ASN A 29 18.56 -16.97 49.96
N GLY A 30 19.00 -18.00 49.25
CA GLY A 30 20.09 -17.97 48.25
C GLY A 30 21.48 -17.53 48.71
N ALA A 31 22.49 -18.38 48.48
CA ALA A 31 23.71 -17.79 47.93
C ALA A 31 23.31 -17.19 46.57
N GLY A 32 23.62 -15.91 46.32
CA GLY A 32 23.50 -15.37 44.98
C GLY A 32 24.41 -16.17 44.05
N LEU A 33 23.95 -16.42 42.83
CA LEU A 33 24.77 -17.01 41.77
C LEU A 33 25.13 -15.91 40.75
N PRO A 34 26.22 -16.07 40.00
CA PRO A 34 26.43 -15.31 38.76
C PRO A 34 25.33 -15.62 37.72
N ASP A 35 25.31 -14.81 36.66
CA ASP A 35 24.50 -15.02 35.45
C ASP A 35 25.34 -14.43 34.31
N LEU A 36 26.25 -15.25 33.80
CA LEU A 36 27.15 -14.91 32.72
C LEU A 36 26.34 -14.86 31.43
N THR A 37 26.56 -13.83 30.62
CA THR A 37 25.96 -13.77 29.28
C THR A 37 26.91 -13.04 28.34
N PRO A 38 27.17 -13.57 27.14
CA PRO A 38 27.69 -12.74 26.06
C PRO A 38 26.65 -11.65 25.70
N LEU A 39 27.11 -10.41 25.54
CA LEU A 39 26.26 -9.23 25.33
C LEU A 39 26.31 -8.71 23.89
N ASP A 40 27.47 -8.77 23.27
CA ASP A 40 27.67 -8.52 21.84
C ASP A 40 28.92 -9.25 21.34
N LEU A 41 28.95 -9.44 20.01
CA LEU A 41 30.07 -9.97 19.24
C LEU A 41 30.42 -8.96 18.14
N THR A 42 31.71 -8.71 17.95
CA THR A 42 32.23 -7.89 16.85
C THR A 42 33.56 -8.44 16.35
N THR A 43 33.83 -8.31 15.05
CA THR A 43 35.10 -8.73 14.42
C THR A 43 35.94 -7.53 14.00
N ASN A 44 37.25 -7.76 13.86
CA ASN A 44 38.18 -6.82 13.23
C ASN A 44 38.04 -6.73 11.70
N ILE A 45 37.47 -7.76 11.07
CA ILE A 45 37.39 -7.97 9.63
C ILE A 45 35.99 -8.50 9.28
N ILE A 46 35.40 -8.00 8.19
CA ILE A 46 34.07 -8.41 7.67
C ILE A 46 34.21 -9.35 6.45
N ASP A 47 35.26 -9.16 5.65
CA ASP A 47 35.60 -9.96 4.46
C ASP A 47 36.92 -10.71 4.69
N VAL A 48 36.91 -12.05 4.67
CA VAL A 48 38.00 -12.88 5.22
C VAL A 48 38.67 -13.76 4.15
N ASP A 49 40.00 -13.70 4.05
CA ASP A 49 40.84 -14.45 3.08
C ASP A 49 41.72 -15.54 3.75
N VAL A 50 42.22 -16.50 2.94
CA VAL A 50 43.18 -17.52 3.43
C VAL A 50 44.50 -16.86 3.85
N GLY A 51 44.83 -16.96 5.14
CA GLY A 51 46.02 -16.38 5.76
C GLY A 51 45.74 -15.19 6.67
N ASP A 52 44.49 -14.74 6.77
CA ASP A 52 44.10 -13.66 7.69
C ASP A 52 44.03 -14.12 9.16
N GLU A 53 44.30 -13.18 10.07
CA GLU A 53 44.07 -13.32 11.51
C GLU A 53 42.74 -12.64 11.89
N LEU A 54 41.71 -13.46 12.05
CA LEU A 54 40.42 -13.03 12.57
C LEU A 54 40.54 -12.80 14.09
N VAL A 55 40.02 -11.67 14.57
CA VAL A 55 39.96 -11.33 16.00
C VAL A 55 38.51 -11.07 16.37
N ILE A 56 37.93 -12.00 17.15
CA ILE A 56 36.57 -11.91 17.65
C ILE A 56 36.60 -11.25 19.02
N THR A 57 35.95 -10.09 19.10
CA THR A 57 35.80 -9.29 20.31
C THR A 57 34.44 -9.58 20.90
N ALA A 58 34.41 -10.31 22.02
CA ALA A 58 33.19 -10.66 22.74
C ALA A 58 33.11 -9.89 24.07
N ARG A 59 31.96 -9.27 24.35
CA ARG A 59 31.69 -8.63 25.64
C ARG A 59 30.89 -9.57 26.53
N VAL A 60 31.47 -9.99 27.65
CA VAL A 60 30.85 -10.91 28.62
C VAL A 60 30.45 -10.14 29.86
N GLY A 61 29.17 -10.19 30.21
CA GLY A 61 28.63 -9.54 31.41
C GLY A 61 28.16 -10.54 32.45
N ASN A 62 28.28 -10.18 33.74
CA ASN A 62 27.66 -10.92 34.84
C ASN A 62 26.40 -10.18 35.32
N LYS A 63 25.23 -10.63 34.89
CA LYS A 63 23.91 -10.09 35.28
C LYS A 63 23.43 -10.58 36.65
N GLY A 64 24.19 -11.49 37.27
CA GLY A 64 23.81 -12.19 38.48
C GLY A 64 23.98 -11.37 39.74
N THR A 65 23.98 -12.04 40.89
CA THR A 65 24.09 -11.40 42.21
C THR A 65 25.34 -11.79 42.99
N ALA A 66 26.22 -12.62 42.41
CA ALA A 66 27.51 -12.98 42.97
C ALA A 66 28.64 -12.93 41.93
N THR A 67 29.86 -12.77 42.42
CA THR A 67 31.10 -12.69 41.64
C THR A 67 31.46 -14.05 41.00
N ALA A 68 31.70 -14.07 39.69
CA ALA A 68 32.33 -15.19 39.02
C ALA A 68 33.86 -15.06 39.06
N ASN A 69 34.60 -16.17 39.12
CA ASN A 69 36.08 -16.17 39.09
C ASN A 69 36.56 -17.24 38.12
N ASN A 70 37.61 -16.95 37.36
CA ASN A 70 38.13 -17.79 36.28
C ASN A 70 37.07 -18.15 35.22
N VAL A 71 36.29 -17.17 34.75
CA VAL A 71 35.32 -17.37 33.67
C VAL A 71 36.07 -17.68 32.38
N VAL A 72 35.86 -18.86 31.83
CA VAL A 72 36.44 -19.29 30.55
C VAL A 72 35.51 -18.83 29.43
N VAL A 73 36.08 -18.34 28.33
CA VAL A 73 35.36 -18.01 27.09
C VAL A 73 36.09 -18.69 25.94
N ARG A 74 35.37 -19.47 25.13
CA ARG A 74 35.89 -20.33 24.07
C ARG A 74 35.07 -20.15 22.78
N THR A 75 35.72 -20.29 21.63
CA THR A 75 35.05 -20.33 20.31
C THR A 75 34.77 -21.77 19.89
N SER A 76 33.70 -21.99 19.12
CA SER A 76 33.22 -23.31 18.68
C SER A 76 32.79 -23.25 17.22
N MET A 77 33.36 -24.14 16.40
CA MET A 77 32.91 -24.41 15.03
C MET A 77 32.22 -25.77 15.01
N GLU A 78 31.06 -25.87 14.36
CA GLU A 78 30.13 -27.01 14.52
C GLU A 78 30.69 -28.40 14.10
N ASP A 79 31.76 -28.44 13.29
CA ASP A 79 32.39 -29.67 12.81
C ASP A 79 33.67 -30.10 13.57
N ASN A 80 33.53 -30.27 14.89
CA ASN A 80 34.13 -31.35 15.71
C ASN A 80 35.66 -31.67 15.67
N TYR A 81 36.54 -30.89 15.01
CA TYR A 81 37.98 -31.22 14.93
C TYR A 81 38.99 -30.05 14.99
N GLY A 82 38.56 -28.80 15.22
CA GLY A 82 39.45 -27.64 15.42
C GLY A 82 39.41 -27.10 16.85
N GLN A 83 40.56 -26.88 17.50
CA GLN A 83 40.59 -26.13 18.77
C GLN A 83 40.44 -24.63 18.50
N GLY A 84 39.37 -24.02 19.03
CA GLY A 84 39.25 -22.56 19.15
C GLY A 84 40.23 -21.97 20.15
N ASP A 85 40.44 -20.65 20.07
CA ASP A 85 41.21 -19.90 21.07
C ASP A 85 40.39 -19.75 22.37
N GLU A 86 41.07 -19.65 23.51
CA GLU A 86 40.44 -19.63 24.84
C GLU A 86 41.05 -18.54 25.71
N GLN A 87 40.19 -17.72 26.33
CA GLN A 87 40.62 -16.70 27.31
C GLN A 87 39.86 -16.83 28.63
N THR A 88 40.59 -16.59 29.72
CA THR A 88 40.05 -16.63 31.08
C THR A 88 39.96 -15.24 31.69
N ILE A 89 38.74 -14.78 31.97
CA ILE A 89 38.50 -13.57 32.78
C ILE A 89 38.73 -13.96 34.25
N SER A 90 39.74 -13.37 34.89
CA SER A 90 40.17 -13.79 36.23
C SER A 90 39.06 -13.64 37.28
N LYS A 91 38.21 -12.62 37.13
CA LYS A 91 37.13 -12.26 38.04
C LYS A 91 36.14 -11.32 37.32
N LEU A 92 34.84 -11.52 37.55
CA LEU A 92 33.77 -10.67 37.02
C LEU A 92 32.70 -10.41 38.09
N GLU A 93 32.60 -9.16 38.56
CA GLU A 93 31.66 -8.74 39.61
C GLU A 93 30.21 -8.58 39.09
N PRO A 94 29.19 -8.62 39.97
CA PRO A 94 27.80 -8.35 39.59
C PRO A 94 27.61 -6.99 38.89
N GLY A 95 27.07 -7.02 37.67
CA GLY A 95 26.88 -5.85 36.80
C GLY A 95 28.12 -5.41 36.03
N GLU A 96 29.26 -6.09 36.17
CA GLU A 96 30.49 -5.83 35.43
C GLU A 96 30.44 -6.49 34.03
N VAL A 97 31.11 -5.86 33.07
CA VAL A 97 31.24 -6.36 31.70
C VAL A 97 32.71 -6.26 31.31
N GLU A 98 33.28 -7.40 30.93
CA GLU A 98 34.66 -7.51 30.44
C GLU A 98 34.68 -7.83 28.94
N THR A 99 35.81 -7.59 28.30
CA THR A 99 35.99 -7.81 26.84
C THR A 99 37.14 -8.78 26.59
N VAL A 100 36.85 -9.89 25.90
CA VAL A 100 37.85 -10.88 25.47
C VAL A 100 38.06 -10.81 23.97
N ASN A 101 39.27 -11.11 23.51
CA ASN A 101 39.68 -10.98 22.11
C ASN A 101 40.29 -12.30 21.61
N LEU A 102 39.45 -13.18 21.09
CA LEU A 102 39.83 -14.54 20.66
C LEU A 102 40.36 -14.50 19.22
N ARG A 103 41.45 -15.23 18.95
CA ARG A 103 42.24 -15.13 17.70
C ARG A 103 42.19 -16.40 16.88
N TYR A 104 41.91 -16.27 15.59
CA TYR A 104 41.81 -17.39 14.66
C TYR A 104 42.63 -17.16 13.39
N ASN A 105 43.41 -18.16 12.96
CA ASN A 105 44.18 -18.10 11.71
C ASN A 105 43.45 -18.87 10.61
N ILE A 106 43.02 -18.17 9.57
CA ILE A 106 42.17 -18.73 8.52
C ILE A 106 43.03 -19.56 7.56
N THR A 107 43.10 -20.86 7.80
CA THR A 107 43.66 -21.81 6.82
C THR A 107 42.61 -22.15 5.75
N GLY A 108 43.06 -22.56 4.55
CA GLY A 108 42.17 -22.88 3.43
C GLY A 108 41.16 -24.00 3.68
N TRP A 109 41.35 -24.79 4.73
CA TRP A 109 40.38 -25.81 5.16
C TRP A 109 39.06 -25.18 5.63
N HIS A 110 39.12 -24.05 6.37
CA HIS A 110 37.91 -23.38 6.89
C HIS A 110 37.08 -22.72 5.78
N ILE A 111 37.73 -22.27 4.71
CA ILE A 111 37.03 -21.72 3.52
C ILE A 111 36.39 -22.83 2.68
N SER A 112 36.81 -24.10 2.85
CA SER A 112 36.35 -25.23 2.03
C SER A 112 35.06 -25.90 2.51
N PHE A 113 34.59 -25.62 3.73
CA PHE A 113 33.38 -26.24 4.32
C PHE A 113 32.22 -25.25 4.56
N GLY A 114 32.49 -23.95 4.60
CA GLY A 114 31.43 -22.91 4.63
C GLY A 114 30.77 -22.76 3.26
N GLY A 115 29.87 -23.69 2.91
CA GLY A 115 29.21 -23.76 1.62
C GLY A 115 28.39 -22.51 1.28
N GLY A 116 28.99 -21.58 0.56
CA GLY A 116 28.37 -20.33 0.04
C GLY A 116 27.98 -19.28 1.08
N ASN A 117 27.67 -19.70 2.30
CA ASN A 117 26.84 -18.94 3.26
C ASN A 117 27.63 -18.27 4.39
N GLY A 118 28.95 -18.18 4.24
CA GLY A 118 29.83 -17.68 5.30
C GLY A 118 30.19 -18.74 6.33
N PHE A 119 30.87 -18.31 7.41
CA PHE A 119 31.17 -19.15 8.56
C PHE A 119 30.38 -18.71 9.80
N PHE A 120 29.97 -19.68 10.60
CA PHE A 120 29.43 -19.46 11.94
C PHE A 120 30.56 -19.54 12.96
N ASP A 121 30.53 -18.66 13.96
CA ASP A 121 31.28 -18.89 15.19
C ASP A 121 30.33 -18.75 16.39
N GLU A 122 30.41 -19.74 17.28
CA GLU A 122 29.67 -19.84 18.52
C GLU A 122 30.61 -19.49 19.69
N ILE A 123 30.28 -18.42 20.41
CA ILE A 123 30.98 -18.06 21.65
C ILE A 123 30.24 -18.65 22.83
N ILE A 124 30.95 -19.54 23.54
CA ILE A 124 30.46 -20.21 24.75
C ILE A 124 31.19 -19.64 25.97
N VAL A 125 30.43 -19.18 26.95
CA VAL A 125 30.90 -18.70 28.25
C VAL A 125 30.70 -19.79 29.31
N ASP A 126 31.75 -20.09 30.07
CA ASP A 126 31.85 -21.29 30.90
C ASP A 126 31.50 -22.61 30.16
N PRO A 127 32.17 -22.91 29.03
CA PRO A 127 31.87 -24.08 28.19
C PRO A 127 32.04 -25.44 28.89
N ASP A 128 32.77 -25.46 30.01
CA ASP A 128 33.01 -26.67 30.80
C ASP A 128 31.97 -26.83 31.94
N ASN A 129 31.03 -25.88 32.09
CA ASN A 129 30.00 -25.78 33.13
C ASN A 129 30.57 -26.04 34.55
N LEU A 130 31.52 -25.21 34.94
CA LEU A 130 32.24 -25.30 36.22
C LEU A 130 31.80 -24.21 37.22
N ILE A 131 31.11 -23.17 36.76
CA ILE A 131 30.58 -22.05 37.52
C ILE A 131 29.05 -22.23 37.56
N THR A 132 28.49 -22.61 38.71
CA THR A 132 27.03 -22.75 38.82
C THR A 132 26.33 -21.40 38.79
N GLU A 133 25.37 -21.26 37.89
CA GLU A 133 24.75 -19.99 37.50
C GLU A 133 23.28 -19.90 37.94
N SER A 134 22.71 -18.69 37.92
CA SER A 134 21.27 -18.50 38.13
C SER A 134 20.45 -18.72 36.85
N ASN A 135 21.09 -18.68 35.70
CA ASN A 135 20.56 -19.17 34.43
C ASN A 135 21.71 -19.86 33.67
N GLU A 136 21.44 -21.04 33.13
CA GLU A 136 22.44 -21.94 32.50
C GLU A 136 22.17 -22.08 30.99
N SER A 137 21.23 -21.32 30.45
CA SER A 137 20.73 -21.44 29.06
C SER A 137 20.97 -20.19 28.20
N ASN A 138 21.82 -19.29 28.68
CA ASN A 138 22.16 -18.00 28.05
C ASN A 138 23.67 -17.77 27.99
N ASN A 139 24.44 -18.85 28.06
CA ASN A 139 25.89 -18.86 28.05
C ASN A 139 26.48 -18.83 26.63
N GLU A 140 25.64 -19.04 25.62
CA GLU A 140 26.00 -19.22 24.22
C GLU A 140 25.46 -18.07 23.35
N THR A 141 26.20 -17.68 22.32
CA THR A 141 25.71 -16.81 21.25
C THR A 141 26.46 -17.05 19.94
N THR A 142 25.78 -16.90 18.81
CA THR A 142 26.29 -17.22 17.48
C THR A 142 26.31 -15.97 16.59
N SER A 143 27.24 -15.88 15.64
CA SER A 143 27.24 -14.86 14.58
C SER A 143 27.77 -15.41 13.26
N MET A 144 27.33 -14.81 12.14
CA MET A 144 27.56 -15.28 10.77
C MET A 144 28.31 -14.21 9.95
N TYR A 145 29.33 -14.63 9.19
CA TYR A 145 30.21 -13.73 8.43
C TYR A 145 30.43 -14.23 6.99
N SER A 146 30.18 -13.40 5.98
CA SER A 146 30.21 -13.76 4.55
C SER A 146 31.62 -13.79 3.93
N MET A 147 31.80 -14.56 2.85
CA MET A 147 33.03 -14.58 2.04
C MET A 147 32.75 -14.16 0.58
N ILE A 148 33.64 -13.37 -0.02
CA ILE A 148 33.51 -12.91 -1.41
C ILE A 148 34.28 -13.85 -2.36
N ASN A 149 33.57 -14.50 -3.28
CA ASN A 149 34.19 -15.25 -4.39
C ASN A 149 34.78 -14.32 -5.46
N THR A 150 35.88 -13.61 -5.14
CA THR A 150 36.61 -12.76 -6.09
C THR A 150 37.71 -13.53 -6.81
N PHE A 151 37.34 -14.28 -7.86
CA PHE A 151 38.29 -14.65 -8.91
C PHE A 151 38.72 -13.41 -9.72
N SER A 152 39.54 -12.57 -9.11
CA SER A 152 40.13 -11.41 -9.78
C SER A 152 41.22 -11.86 -10.76
N SER A 153 41.26 -11.17 -11.90
CA SER A 153 42.07 -11.54 -13.06
C SER A 153 43.58 -11.62 -12.77
N SER A 154 44.19 -12.75 -13.13
CA SER A 154 45.54 -12.74 -13.71
C SER A 154 45.44 -13.03 -15.21
N LYS A 155 46.22 -12.31 -16.01
CA LYS A 155 46.26 -12.39 -17.49
C LYS A 155 46.53 -13.84 -17.93
N GLU A 156 45.92 -14.40 -18.98
CA GLU A 156 45.85 -13.86 -20.34
C GLU A 156 44.55 -14.24 -21.09
N VAL A 157 44.30 -13.56 -22.21
CA VAL A 157 43.21 -13.84 -23.14
C VAL A 157 43.75 -14.69 -24.29
N GLU A 158 43.39 -15.98 -24.32
CA GLU A 158 43.35 -16.79 -25.54
C GLU A 158 42.45 -18.02 -25.29
N ASN A 159 41.43 -18.22 -26.13
CA ASN A 159 40.46 -19.33 -26.21
C ASN A 159 40.35 -20.28 -24.99
N SER A 160 39.32 -20.09 -24.16
CA SER A 160 39.00 -20.97 -23.02
C SER A 160 38.45 -22.34 -23.45
N GLN A 161 39.36 -23.24 -23.81
CA GLN A 161 39.15 -24.68 -23.57
C GLN A 161 39.08 -24.92 -22.06
N ALA A 162 38.32 -25.94 -21.64
CA ALA A 162 38.10 -26.26 -20.23
C ALA A 162 39.43 -26.44 -19.47
N LYS A 163 39.52 -25.83 -18.28
CA LYS A 163 40.62 -26.13 -17.35
C LYS A 163 40.33 -27.45 -16.65
N THR A 164 40.92 -28.52 -17.16
CA THR A 164 40.73 -29.86 -16.61
C THR A 164 41.87 -30.31 -15.72
N TYR A 165 41.54 -31.09 -14.68
CA TYR A 165 42.49 -31.62 -13.72
C TYR A 165 42.57 -33.16 -13.84
N CYS A 166 43.70 -33.69 -14.33
CA CYS A 166 44.04 -35.10 -14.08
C CYS A 166 44.36 -35.24 -12.57
N ALA A 167 43.65 -36.12 -11.87
CA ALA A 167 44.06 -36.61 -10.55
C ALA A 167 44.56 -38.05 -10.67
N CYS A 168 45.55 -38.41 -9.85
CA CYS A 168 46.22 -39.70 -9.86
C CYS A 168 46.37 -40.16 -8.42
N ASN A 169 45.95 -41.39 -8.13
CA ASN A 169 45.80 -41.97 -6.78
C ASN A 169 46.84 -41.52 -5.73
N ASP A 170 46.49 -40.53 -4.93
CA ASP A 170 47.10 -40.23 -3.63
C ASP A 170 45.97 -39.75 -2.69
N PRO A 171 45.76 -40.28 -1.46
CA PRO A 171 44.63 -39.93 -0.59
C PRO A 171 44.64 -38.49 -0.01
N GLY A 172 45.47 -37.59 -0.57
CA GLY A 172 45.51 -36.17 -0.24
C GLY A 172 45.30 -35.34 -1.51
N TYR A 173 44.16 -34.66 -1.60
CA TYR A 173 43.71 -33.98 -2.82
C TYR A 173 44.63 -32.83 -3.29
N SER A 174 44.61 -32.61 -4.60
CA SER A 174 45.24 -31.51 -5.37
C SER A 174 46.77 -31.55 -5.52
N LYS A 175 47.21 -32.23 -6.59
CA LYS A 175 48.46 -31.94 -7.29
C LYS A 175 48.23 -32.10 -8.79
N GLU A 176 48.74 -31.19 -9.60
CA GLU A 176 48.71 -31.32 -11.07
C GLU A 176 49.43 -32.62 -11.47
N CYS A 177 48.74 -33.58 -12.08
CA CYS A 177 49.39 -34.79 -12.57
C CYS A 177 50.30 -34.52 -13.76
N SER A 178 51.58 -34.85 -13.62
CA SER A 178 52.54 -34.88 -14.73
C SER A 178 52.44 -36.15 -15.59
N ASP A 179 51.78 -37.21 -15.11
CA ASP A 179 51.86 -38.57 -15.67
C ASP A 179 50.51 -39.31 -15.70
N CYS A 180 49.50 -38.75 -16.37
CA CYS A 180 48.34 -39.52 -16.83
C CYS A 180 48.78 -40.54 -17.91
N SER A 181 48.37 -41.81 -17.83
CA SER A 181 48.84 -42.84 -18.79
C SER A 181 48.34 -42.59 -20.21
N SER A 182 49.02 -43.13 -21.23
CA SER A 182 48.61 -42.93 -22.64
C SER A 182 47.21 -43.45 -22.96
N THR A 183 46.73 -44.47 -22.24
CA THR A 183 45.37 -44.98 -22.37
C THR A 183 44.37 -44.03 -21.74
N GLN A 184 44.60 -43.63 -20.48
CA GLN A 184 43.76 -42.66 -19.76
C GLN A 184 43.67 -41.31 -20.49
N LYS A 185 44.75 -40.84 -21.13
CA LYS A 185 44.72 -39.61 -21.94
C LYS A 185 43.80 -39.71 -23.15
N ASN A 186 43.78 -40.85 -23.84
CA ASN A 186 42.88 -41.04 -24.98
C ASN A 186 41.42 -41.17 -24.52
N LEU A 187 41.15 -41.89 -23.42
CA LEU A 187 39.81 -41.97 -22.82
C LEU A 187 39.29 -40.59 -22.43
N PHE A 188 40.16 -39.80 -21.80
CA PHE A 188 39.90 -38.42 -21.44
C PHE A 188 39.50 -37.53 -22.62
N GLU A 189 40.26 -37.55 -23.71
CA GLU A 189 39.94 -36.78 -24.93
C GLU A 189 38.58 -37.19 -25.52
N ASN A 190 38.28 -38.49 -25.57
CA ASN A 190 36.98 -38.98 -26.07
C ASN A 190 35.82 -38.63 -25.12
N HIS A 191 35.99 -38.72 -23.80
CA HIS A 191 34.97 -38.34 -22.83
C HIS A 191 34.69 -36.82 -22.90
N ASN A 192 35.72 -36.00 -23.02
CA ASN A 192 35.57 -34.56 -23.22
C ASN A 192 34.76 -34.23 -24.49
N ASP A 193 35.01 -34.91 -25.60
CA ASP A 193 34.27 -34.68 -26.85
C ASP A 193 32.80 -35.13 -26.75
N LEU A 194 32.55 -36.27 -26.07
CA LEU A 194 31.19 -36.74 -25.76
C LEU A 194 30.43 -35.74 -24.89
N GLN A 195 31.04 -35.24 -23.81
CA GLN A 195 30.42 -34.25 -22.92
C GLN A 195 30.26 -32.89 -23.60
N THR A 196 31.24 -32.44 -24.40
CA THR A 196 31.12 -31.22 -25.20
C THR A 196 29.93 -31.29 -26.16
N THR A 197 29.64 -32.47 -26.71
CA THR A 197 28.45 -32.68 -27.54
C THR A 197 27.16 -32.47 -26.74
N VAL A 198 27.04 -33.10 -25.57
CA VAL A 198 25.88 -32.96 -24.67
C VAL A 198 25.70 -31.50 -24.21
N VAL A 199 26.79 -30.84 -23.80
CA VAL A 199 26.80 -29.42 -23.39
C VAL A 199 26.23 -28.55 -24.51
N ASN A 200 26.71 -28.68 -25.75
CA ASN A 200 26.21 -27.91 -26.89
C ASN A 200 24.72 -28.18 -27.19
N GLU A 201 24.28 -29.42 -27.05
CA GLU A 201 22.87 -29.82 -27.24
C GLU A 201 21.96 -29.23 -26.15
N LEU A 202 22.41 -29.17 -24.89
CA LEU A 202 21.71 -28.52 -23.79
C LEU A 202 21.71 -26.99 -23.89
N GLU A 203 22.81 -26.38 -24.34
CA GLU A 203 22.87 -24.94 -24.62
C GLU A 203 21.85 -24.53 -25.70
N ASP A 204 21.72 -25.31 -26.78
CA ASP A 204 20.71 -25.07 -27.83
C ASP A 204 19.28 -25.34 -27.31
N TYR A 205 19.07 -26.43 -26.55
CA TYR A 205 17.77 -26.78 -25.99
C TYR A 205 17.23 -25.68 -25.06
N PHE A 206 18.00 -25.26 -24.06
CA PHE A 206 17.56 -24.25 -23.07
C PHE A 206 17.81 -22.81 -23.53
N GLN A 207 18.59 -22.61 -24.61
CA GLN A 207 19.07 -21.31 -25.07
C GLN A 207 19.77 -20.55 -23.91
N TYR A 208 20.67 -21.28 -23.23
CA TYR A 208 21.41 -20.82 -22.06
C TYR A 208 22.81 -21.43 -22.04
N SER A 209 23.84 -20.58 -22.13
CA SER A 209 25.23 -21.01 -21.96
C SER A 209 25.62 -20.99 -20.48
N ALA A 210 25.86 -22.17 -19.92
CA ALA A 210 26.31 -22.36 -18.55
C ALA A 210 27.85 -22.21 -18.46
N PRO A 211 28.43 -22.03 -17.25
CA PRO A 211 29.86 -22.20 -17.05
C PRO A 211 30.31 -23.61 -17.47
N GLN A 212 31.53 -23.77 -18.00
CA GLN A 212 32.05 -25.09 -18.35
C GLN A 212 32.13 -26.00 -17.11
N VAL A 213 31.60 -27.22 -17.23
CA VAL A 213 31.59 -28.22 -16.16
C VAL A 213 33.03 -28.60 -15.78
N PRO A 214 33.41 -28.58 -14.49
CA PRO A 214 34.70 -29.12 -14.04
C PRO A 214 34.61 -30.64 -13.88
N PHE A 215 35.63 -31.36 -14.37
CA PHE A 215 35.71 -32.82 -14.33
C PHE A 215 37.11 -33.29 -13.93
N GLY A 216 37.18 -34.46 -13.30
CA GLY A 216 38.41 -35.09 -12.81
C GLY A 216 38.37 -36.60 -12.97
N ILE A 217 39.53 -37.21 -13.18
CA ILE A 217 39.69 -38.67 -13.28
C ILE A 217 39.98 -39.22 -11.89
N GLY A 218 39.28 -40.27 -11.45
CA GLY A 218 39.58 -40.99 -10.21
C GLY A 218 39.34 -42.49 -10.38
N ASN A 219 40.23 -43.33 -9.82
CA ASN A 219 40.09 -44.78 -9.93
C ASN A 219 39.28 -45.31 -8.73
N LEU A 220 38.18 -46.01 -8.99
CA LEU A 220 37.50 -46.85 -7.99
C LEU A 220 37.93 -48.32 -8.17
N PRO A 221 38.54 -48.96 -7.16
CA PRO A 221 39.06 -50.31 -7.30
C PRO A 221 37.99 -51.38 -7.01
N GLU A 222 37.08 -51.62 -7.96
CA GLU A 222 36.20 -52.80 -7.95
C GLU A 222 36.49 -53.73 -9.13
N GLN A 223 36.53 -55.05 -8.88
CA GLN A 223 36.68 -56.06 -9.94
C GLN A 223 35.31 -56.53 -10.41
N CYS A 224 35.07 -56.52 -11.72
CA CYS A 224 33.87 -57.15 -12.27
C CYS A 224 33.95 -58.68 -12.12
N GLU A 225 33.22 -59.26 -11.16
CA GLU A 225 33.16 -60.72 -10.95
C GLU A 225 32.21 -61.46 -11.91
N ASN A 226 31.47 -60.74 -12.78
CA ASN A 226 30.49 -61.29 -13.73
C ASN A 226 31.11 -61.54 -15.11
N GLU A 227 30.95 -62.74 -15.68
CA GLU A 227 31.44 -63.13 -17.02
C GLU A 227 30.97 -62.21 -18.16
N ASN A 228 29.87 -61.48 -17.97
CA ASN A 228 29.33 -60.50 -18.93
C ASN A 228 29.89 -59.07 -18.74
N GLY A 229 30.89 -58.87 -17.87
CA GLY A 229 31.37 -57.56 -17.45
C GLY A 229 30.47 -56.89 -16.40
N CYS A 230 30.82 -55.66 -16.03
CA CYS A 230 29.99 -54.81 -15.18
C CYS A 230 29.97 -53.36 -15.69
N ALA A 231 28.90 -52.62 -15.34
CA ALA A 231 28.79 -51.21 -15.65
C ALA A 231 29.27 -50.40 -14.45
N HIS A 232 30.20 -49.48 -14.68
CA HIS A 232 30.56 -48.50 -13.68
C HIS A 232 29.75 -47.22 -13.91
N GLN A 233 28.99 -46.83 -12.90
CA GLN A 233 28.34 -45.53 -12.82
C GLN A 233 29.07 -44.73 -11.73
N GLY A 234 29.70 -43.64 -12.13
CA GLY A 234 29.88 -42.50 -11.25
C GLY A 234 28.51 -41.89 -10.97
N GLY A 235 28.30 -41.42 -9.75
CA GLY A 235 27.08 -40.74 -9.37
C GLY A 235 27.35 -39.83 -8.20
N VAL A 236 26.85 -38.59 -8.29
CA VAL A 236 26.86 -37.63 -7.19
C VAL A 236 25.45 -37.44 -6.69
N ALA A 237 25.04 -38.30 -5.75
CA ALA A 237 23.83 -38.05 -5.00
C ALA A 237 23.99 -36.74 -4.19
N GLN A 238 23.03 -35.83 -4.38
CA GLN A 238 22.81 -34.57 -3.66
C GLN A 238 23.54 -33.32 -4.21
N THR A 239 22.73 -32.37 -4.68
CA THR A 239 23.08 -31.14 -5.43
C THR A 239 23.62 -29.99 -4.56
N TRP A 240 24.58 -30.25 -3.67
CA TRP A 240 25.19 -29.22 -2.80
C TRP A 240 26.72 -29.06 -2.96
N GLY A 241 27.32 -29.64 -4.02
CA GLY A 241 28.69 -29.35 -4.42
C GLY A 241 29.10 -30.05 -5.72
N VAL A 242 29.58 -29.30 -6.72
CA VAL A 242 30.09 -29.90 -7.96
C VAL A 242 31.54 -30.35 -7.77
N TYR A 243 31.74 -31.63 -7.45
CA TYR A 243 33.05 -32.29 -7.51
C TYR A 243 32.94 -33.70 -8.11
N PHE A 244 33.12 -33.80 -9.42
CA PHE A 244 33.38 -35.10 -10.07
C PHE A 244 34.81 -35.54 -9.78
N CYS A 245 34.96 -36.57 -8.94
CA CYS A 245 36.26 -37.13 -8.55
C CYS A 245 36.26 -38.67 -8.44
N TRP A 246 35.38 -39.36 -9.16
CA TRP A 246 35.35 -40.82 -9.23
C TRP A 246 34.86 -41.31 -10.60
N GLY A 247 35.59 -42.25 -11.21
CA GLY A 247 35.15 -43.05 -12.35
C GLY A 247 35.25 -42.37 -13.73
N PHE A 248 35.48 -43.20 -14.76
CA PHE A 248 34.90 -42.94 -16.08
C PHE A 248 33.58 -43.70 -16.13
N ASP A 249 32.52 -43.02 -16.55
CA ASP A 249 31.22 -43.64 -16.77
C ASP A 249 31.30 -44.58 -17.97
N GLY A 250 31.14 -45.89 -17.75
CA GLY A 250 31.40 -46.86 -18.80
C GLY A 250 31.20 -48.33 -18.47
N PHE A 251 31.35 -49.16 -19.48
CA PHE A 251 31.41 -50.61 -19.33
C PHE A 251 32.84 -51.05 -19.00
N VAL A 252 32.97 -52.16 -18.27
CA VAL A 252 34.23 -52.80 -17.87
C VAL A 252 34.09 -54.30 -18.15
N GLU A 253 35.05 -54.91 -18.84
CA GLU A 253 34.97 -56.34 -19.20
C GLU A 253 35.25 -57.24 -17.98
N TYR A 254 34.91 -58.53 -18.10
CA TYR A 254 35.09 -59.50 -17.02
C TYR A 254 36.56 -59.62 -16.58
N GLY A 255 36.80 -59.39 -15.27
CA GLY A 255 38.13 -59.45 -14.67
C GLY A 255 38.97 -58.16 -14.82
N GLU A 256 38.46 -57.14 -15.49
CA GLU A 256 39.05 -55.79 -15.52
C GLU A 256 38.63 -54.99 -14.27
N GLN A 257 39.35 -53.89 -14.00
CA GLN A 257 39.16 -52.99 -12.85
C GLN A 257 38.81 -51.54 -13.26
N GLU A 258 39.06 -51.18 -14.52
CA GLU A 258 38.96 -49.81 -15.04
C GLU A 258 38.54 -49.90 -16.51
N THR A 259 37.72 -48.97 -17.00
CA THR A 259 37.36 -48.88 -18.43
C THR A 259 38.59 -48.50 -19.26
N ASP A 260 38.98 -49.31 -20.25
CA ASP A 260 40.21 -49.12 -21.03
C ASP A 260 39.98 -48.71 -22.51
N LYS A 261 38.76 -48.87 -23.07
CA LYS A 261 38.41 -48.44 -24.43
C LYS A 261 37.43 -47.26 -24.45
N ALA A 262 37.64 -46.36 -25.42
CA ALA A 262 36.78 -45.19 -25.59
C ALA A 262 35.34 -45.50 -26.05
N VAL A 263 35.11 -46.70 -26.61
CA VAL A 263 33.77 -47.12 -27.07
C VAL A 263 32.85 -47.51 -25.92
N ASP A 264 33.44 -47.84 -24.77
CA ASP A 264 32.72 -48.28 -23.58
C ASP A 264 32.28 -47.10 -22.70
N LEU A 265 32.75 -45.88 -23.01
CA LEU A 265 32.38 -44.63 -22.34
C LEU A 265 30.94 -44.24 -22.64
N ARG A 266 30.24 -43.75 -21.61
CA ARG A 266 28.87 -43.23 -21.71
C ARG A 266 28.85 -41.71 -21.76
N ARG A 267 27.76 -41.17 -22.32
CA ARG A 267 27.38 -39.76 -22.18
C ARG A 267 26.58 -39.60 -20.89
N ASP A 268 27.08 -38.85 -19.92
CA ASP A 268 26.33 -38.54 -18.71
C ASP A 268 25.44 -37.30 -18.94
N ILE A 269 24.32 -37.52 -19.63
CA ILE A 269 23.36 -36.45 -19.96
C ILE A 269 22.55 -36.04 -18.72
N HIS A 270 22.33 -36.97 -17.79
CA HIS A 270 21.46 -36.78 -16.63
C HIS A 270 22.10 -35.80 -15.65
N GLU A 271 23.31 -36.09 -15.16
CA GLU A 271 24.02 -35.22 -14.21
C GLU A 271 24.44 -33.90 -14.86
N THR A 272 24.79 -33.92 -16.16
CA THR A 272 25.05 -32.68 -16.91
C THR A 272 23.81 -31.79 -16.98
N THR A 273 22.60 -32.37 -17.10
CA THR A 273 21.36 -31.60 -17.04
C THR A 273 21.12 -31.00 -15.65
N HIS A 274 21.41 -31.74 -14.57
CA HIS A 274 21.34 -31.20 -13.20
C HIS A 274 22.25 -30.00 -13.01
N PHE A 275 23.50 -30.07 -13.49
CA PHE A 275 24.44 -28.95 -13.46
C PHE A 275 23.91 -27.72 -14.22
N PHE A 276 23.32 -27.94 -15.41
CA PHE A 276 22.73 -26.87 -16.22
C PHE A 276 21.56 -26.21 -15.50
N LEU A 277 20.62 -26.99 -14.96
CA LEU A 277 19.46 -26.48 -14.24
C LEU A 277 19.85 -25.78 -12.93
N PHE A 278 20.83 -26.30 -12.19
CA PHE A 278 21.35 -25.65 -11.00
C PHE A 278 21.97 -24.27 -11.31
N ASN A 279 22.66 -24.11 -12.43
CA ASN A 279 23.17 -22.79 -12.83
C ASN A 279 22.07 -21.89 -13.42
N MET A 280 21.15 -22.46 -14.19
CA MET A 280 20.05 -21.76 -14.84
C MET A 280 18.98 -21.26 -13.86
N LEU A 281 18.75 -22.00 -12.76
CA LEU A 281 17.66 -21.76 -11.80
C LEU A 281 18.14 -21.56 -10.36
N LYS A 282 19.10 -22.33 -9.83
CA LYS A 282 19.49 -22.37 -8.39
C LYS A 282 18.35 -22.85 -7.48
N ASP A 283 18.70 -23.57 -6.41
CA ASP A 283 17.83 -24.01 -5.31
C ASP A 283 16.41 -24.40 -5.76
N ILE A 284 16.34 -25.38 -6.65
CA ILE A 284 15.11 -25.96 -7.23
C ILE A 284 14.71 -27.26 -6.52
N PRO A 285 13.41 -27.62 -6.48
CA PRO A 285 12.93 -28.80 -5.77
C PRO A 285 13.42 -30.08 -6.42
N SER A 286 13.71 -31.12 -5.61
CA SER A 286 14.43 -32.29 -6.08
C SER A 286 13.74 -33.02 -7.24
N TRP A 287 12.43 -33.24 -7.14
CA TRP A 287 11.64 -33.87 -8.19
C TRP A 287 11.65 -33.14 -9.54
N PHE A 288 11.91 -31.83 -9.57
CA PHE A 288 11.83 -31.04 -10.81
C PHE A 288 13.12 -31.07 -11.63
N HIS A 289 14.30 -31.04 -10.97
CA HIS A 289 15.55 -31.25 -11.71
C HIS A 289 15.61 -32.68 -12.27
N GLU A 290 15.12 -33.67 -11.51
CA GLU A 290 14.96 -35.04 -11.97
C GLU A 290 14.02 -35.20 -13.18
N ALA A 291 12.83 -34.57 -13.13
CA ALA A 291 11.89 -34.56 -14.25
C ALA A 291 12.55 -34.11 -15.57
N VAL A 292 13.35 -33.04 -15.50
CA VAL A 292 13.98 -32.41 -16.67
C VAL A 292 15.31 -33.09 -17.06
N ALA A 293 16.00 -33.75 -16.14
CA ALA A 293 17.16 -34.58 -16.44
C ALA A 293 16.78 -35.89 -17.17
N ILE A 294 15.71 -36.55 -16.73
CA ILE A 294 15.16 -37.75 -17.40
C ILE A 294 14.67 -37.38 -18.81
N GLN A 295 13.90 -36.28 -18.93
CA GLN A 295 13.51 -35.66 -20.21
C GLN A 295 14.67 -35.61 -21.23
N ASN A 296 15.81 -35.08 -20.80
CA ASN A 296 16.93 -34.80 -21.70
C ASN A 296 17.78 -36.04 -21.97
N ALA A 297 17.96 -36.92 -20.97
CA ALA A 297 18.67 -38.18 -21.12
C ALA A 297 18.06 -39.06 -22.22
N GLU A 298 16.74 -39.21 -22.25
CA GLU A 298 16.04 -40.01 -23.27
C GLU A 298 16.08 -39.38 -24.67
N ARG A 299 16.22 -38.05 -24.76
CA ARG A 299 16.31 -37.31 -26.04
C ARG A 299 17.70 -37.30 -26.66
N LEU A 300 18.75 -37.00 -25.89
CA LEU A 300 20.11 -36.83 -26.43
C LEU A 300 20.83 -38.18 -26.70
N VAL A 301 20.20 -39.30 -26.32
CA VAL A 301 20.55 -40.66 -26.79
C VAL A 301 20.05 -40.91 -28.22
N ASN A 302 18.94 -40.28 -28.63
CA ASN A 302 18.17 -40.67 -29.81
C ASN A 302 18.36 -39.73 -31.02
N HIS A 303 19.57 -39.73 -31.62
CA HIS A 303 19.77 -39.74 -33.08
C HIS A 303 21.27 -39.86 -33.43
N ALA A 304 21.70 -40.58 -34.48
CA ALA A 304 20.93 -41.29 -35.50
C ALA A 304 21.65 -42.54 -36.03
N GLN A 305 21.18 -43.75 -35.65
CA GLN A 305 21.12 -44.88 -36.59
C GLN A 305 20.15 -46.01 -36.24
N ASP A 306 19.78 -46.22 -34.97
CA ASP A 306 19.12 -47.49 -34.55
C ASP A 306 17.62 -47.44 -34.21
N TRP A 307 16.95 -46.28 -34.23
CA TRP A 307 15.50 -46.18 -33.97
C TRP A 307 14.75 -45.51 -35.14
N PRO A 308 14.07 -46.28 -36.00
CA PRO A 308 13.17 -45.76 -37.03
C PRO A 308 11.79 -45.34 -36.50
N ASP A 309 11.45 -45.74 -35.27
CA ASP A 309 10.09 -45.67 -34.71
C ASP A 309 10.09 -45.00 -33.31
N GLY A 310 9.84 -43.67 -33.25
CA GLY A 310 9.36 -42.95 -32.05
C GLY A 310 10.37 -42.26 -31.10
N ASP A 311 10.04 -41.03 -30.67
CA ASP A 311 10.66 -40.30 -29.54
C ASP A 311 9.98 -40.73 -28.22
N PRO A 312 10.70 -41.31 -27.23
CA PRO A 312 10.11 -41.68 -25.96
C PRO A 312 9.86 -40.43 -25.09
N TYR A 313 8.72 -39.79 -25.32
CA TYR A 313 7.93 -39.15 -24.25
C TYR A 313 6.75 -40.05 -23.86
N LEU A 314 7.01 -41.36 -23.99
CA LEU A 314 6.12 -42.50 -23.93
C LEU A 314 4.83 -42.30 -24.75
N LEU A 315 4.93 -42.66 -26.04
CA LEU A 315 3.88 -42.86 -27.07
C LEU A 315 3.51 -41.65 -27.95
N GLU A 316 4.13 -41.51 -29.13
CA GLU A 316 3.58 -40.75 -30.27
C GLU A 316 3.18 -41.68 -31.43
N GLY A 317 2.00 -42.29 -31.32
CA GLY A 317 1.42 -43.05 -32.43
C GLY A 317 0.12 -43.76 -32.07
N PRO A 318 -0.92 -43.74 -32.94
CA PRO A 318 -2.08 -44.62 -32.81
C PRO A 318 -1.70 -46.04 -33.29
N GLY A 319 -0.80 -46.71 -32.56
CA GLY A 319 -0.24 -48.00 -32.95
C GLY A 319 0.55 -48.76 -31.88
N ASP A 320 1.14 -48.07 -30.90
CA ASP A 320 2.18 -48.65 -30.05
C ASP A 320 1.64 -49.23 -28.72
N SER A 321 2.30 -50.27 -28.22
CA SER A 321 1.89 -51.05 -27.04
C SER A 321 2.20 -50.35 -25.72
N GLU A 322 1.36 -50.56 -24.69
CA GLU A 322 1.48 -49.97 -23.34
C GLU A 322 2.67 -50.53 -22.50
N ASP A 323 3.65 -51.18 -23.14
CA ASP A 323 4.66 -52.04 -22.49
C ASP A 323 6.04 -51.37 -22.30
N ASP A 324 6.19 -50.08 -22.63
CA ASP A 324 7.40 -49.28 -22.37
C ASP A 324 7.15 -48.25 -21.25
N GLY A 325 8.08 -48.13 -20.29
CA GLY A 325 8.01 -47.22 -19.15
C GLY A 325 9.07 -47.49 -18.07
N VAL A 326 9.09 -46.68 -17.00
CA VAL A 326 10.03 -46.88 -15.88
C VAL A 326 9.55 -48.02 -14.98
N ASN A 327 10.44 -48.95 -14.60
CA ASN A 327 10.09 -50.06 -13.71
C ASN A 327 9.84 -49.58 -12.28
N MET A 328 8.64 -49.81 -11.76
CA MET A 328 8.22 -49.50 -10.40
C MET A 328 8.59 -50.63 -9.42
N SER A 329 8.56 -50.35 -8.12
CA SER A 329 8.99 -51.30 -7.08
C SER A 329 8.08 -52.54 -6.97
N ASP A 330 6.83 -52.44 -7.45
CA ASP A 330 5.84 -53.51 -7.53
C ASP A 330 5.91 -54.34 -8.82
N GLY A 331 6.81 -53.98 -9.75
CA GLY A 331 6.96 -54.61 -11.06
C GLY A 331 5.97 -54.12 -12.12
N THR A 332 5.24 -53.02 -11.86
CA THR A 332 4.48 -52.30 -12.90
C THR A 332 5.36 -51.30 -13.65
N LEU A 333 4.86 -50.78 -14.78
CA LEU A 333 5.52 -49.75 -15.58
C LEU A 333 4.87 -48.39 -15.37
N LEU A 334 5.70 -47.38 -15.11
CA LEU A 334 5.32 -45.97 -15.03
C LEU A 334 5.17 -45.40 -16.45
N ASN A 335 3.92 -45.20 -16.87
CA ASN A 335 3.58 -44.67 -18.19
C ASN A 335 2.24 -43.91 -18.17
N ALA A 336 1.79 -43.41 -19.32
CA ALA A 336 0.50 -42.71 -19.46
C ALA A 336 -0.69 -43.54 -18.97
N GLY A 337 -0.67 -44.87 -19.16
CA GLY A 337 -1.68 -45.78 -18.62
C GLY A 337 -1.70 -45.82 -17.10
N TYR A 338 -0.51 -45.81 -16.46
CA TYR A 338 -0.37 -45.69 -15.01
C TYR A 338 -0.93 -44.36 -14.50
N TYR A 339 -0.53 -43.23 -15.11
CA TYR A 339 -1.02 -41.89 -14.74
C TYR A 339 -2.55 -41.79 -14.83
N ARG A 340 -3.16 -42.28 -15.92
CA ARG A 340 -4.62 -42.29 -16.10
C ARG A 340 -5.35 -43.09 -15.00
N ARG A 341 -4.83 -44.27 -14.63
CA ARG A 341 -5.37 -45.08 -13.51
C ARG A 341 -5.17 -44.41 -12.15
N MET A 342 -4.06 -43.71 -11.96
CA MET A 342 -3.81 -42.94 -10.73
C MET A 342 -4.84 -41.81 -10.59
N LYS A 343 -5.15 -41.13 -11.70
CA LYS A 343 -6.18 -40.08 -11.76
C LYS A 343 -7.61 -40.57 -11.49
N THR A 344 -7.92 -41.83 -11.75
CA THR A 344 -9.21 -42.46 -11.40
C THR A 344 -9.23 -43.12 -10.02
N GLY A 345 -8.09 -43.14 -9.30
CA GLY A 345 -7.94 -43.80 -8.00
C GLY A 345 -7.84 -45.32 -8.09
N GLU A 346 -7.52 -45.87 -9.26
CA GLU A 346 -7.32 -47.31 -9.48
C GLU A 346 -5.91 -47.79 -9.08
N THR A 347 -4.94 -46.87 -8.96
CA THR A 347 -3.58 -47.12 -8.45
C THR A 347 -3.05 -45.91 -7.67
N SER A 348 -1.98 -46.10 -6.89
CA SER A 348 -1.35 -45.06 -6.07
C SER A 348 0.10 -45.40 -5.76
N LEU A 349 0.98 -44.40 -5.71
CA LEU A 349 2.37 -44.55 -5.27
C LEU A 349 2.49 -44.94 -3.79
N SER A 350 3.48 -45.77 -3.44
CA SER A 350 3.86 -45.98 -2.04
C SER A 350 4.60 -44.78 -1.45
N ASP A 351 4.69 -44.69 -0.11
CA ASP A 351 5.38 -43.58 0.58
C ASP A 351 6.84 -43.41 0.13
N THR A 352 7.52 -44.52 -0.19
CA THR A 352 8.90 -44.51 -0.72
C THR A 352 8.96 -43.94 -2.14
N GLU A 353 8.00 -44.28 -2.99
CA GLU A 353 7.94 -43.82 -4.39
C GLU A 353 7.44 -42.37 -4.50
N GLN A 354 6.68 -41.88 -3.52
CA GLN A 354 6.33 -40.46 -3.37
C GLN A 354 7.52 -39.61 -2.93
N ALA A 355 8.52 -40.20 -2.27
CA ALA A 355 9.76 -39.54 -1.88
C ALA A 355 10.85 -39.59 -2.97
N ASP A 356 10.62 -40.34 -4.05
CA ASP A 356 11.56 -40.50 -5.16
C ASP A 356 11.36 -39.40 -6.21
N GLY A 357 12.40 -38.59 -6.42
CA GLY A 357 12.39 -37.47 -7.36
C GLY A 357 12.25 -37.90 -8.83
N HIS A 358 12.81 -39.06 -9.20
CA HIS A 358 12.73 -39.60 -10.55
C HIS A 358 11.30 -40.02 -10.88
N ILE A 359 10.63 -40.72 -9.95
CA ILE A 359 9.25 -41.21 -10.12
C ILE A 359 8.25 -40.05 -10.16
N THR A 360 8.32 -39.16 -9.17
CA THR A 360 7.41 -38.00 -9.07
C THR A 360 7.60 -37.01 -10.21
N GLY A 361 8.85 -36.75 -10.61
CA GLY A 361 9.18 -35.92 -11.77
C GLY A 361 8.69 -36.50 -13.09
N THR A 362 8.86 -37.81 -13.31
CA THR A 362 8.37 -38.49 -14.52
C THR A 362 6.84 -38.40 -14.63
N LEU A 363 6.12 -38.64 -13.54
CA LEU A 363 4.66 -38.52 -13.52
C LEU A 363 4.16 -37.08 -13.77
N TYR A 364 4.89 -36.08 -13.30
CA TYR A 364 4.58 -34.67 -13.55
C TYR A 364 4.62 -34.34 -15.05
N ILE A 365 5.67 -34.78 -15.76
CA ILE A 365 5.83 -34.58 -17.21
C ILE A 365 4.77 -35.37 -18.00
N ILE A 366 4.48 -36.62 -17.60
CA ILE A 366 3.39 -37.41 -18.22
C ILE A 366 2.05 -36.69 -18.07
N GLY A 367 1.74 -36.13 -16.90
CA GLY A 367 0.50 -35.39 -16.67
C GLY A 367 0.40 -34.11 -17.51
N LEU A 368 1.50 -33.36 -17.63
CA LEU A 368 1.57 -32.14 -18.44
C LEU A 368 1.26 -32.43 -19.92
N ARG A 369 1.71 -33.60 -20.39
CA ARG A 369 1.40 -34.10 -21.73
C ARG A 369 -0.06 -34.55 -21.86
N GLU A 370 -0.51 -35.48 -21.03
CA GLU A 370 -1.84 -36.11 -21.12
C GLU A 370 -3.01 -35.14 -20.90
N ASP A 371 -2.89 -34.23 -19.93
CA ASP A 371 -3.99 -33.35 -19.54
C ASP A 371 -3.95 -31.97 -20.20
N TYR A 372 -2.79 -31.54 -20.70
CA TYR A 372 -2.57 -30.17 -21.19
C TYR A 372 -1.87 -30.07 -22.56
N ASN A 373 -1.47 -31.18 -23.18
CA ASN A 373 -0.73 -31.22 -24.45
C ASN A 373 0.60 -30.40 -24.40
N CYS A 374 1.25 -30.37 -23.24
CA CYS A 374 2.53 -29.69 -23.03
C CYS A 374 3.69 -30.59 -23.51
N GLU A 375 4.11 -30.39 -24.76
CA GLU A 375 5.19 -31.13 -25.42
C GLU A 375 6.58 -30.50 -25.13
N ARG A 376 7.61 -30.89 -25.91
CA ARG A 376 9.03 -30.43 -25.76
C ARG A 376 9.17 -28.94 -25.50
N ASP A 377 8.64 -28.13 -26.42
CA ASP A 377 8.81 -26.68 -26.41
C ASP A 377 8.14 -26.05 -25.17
N CYS A 378 7.02 -26.62 -24.72
CA CYS A 378 6.32 -26.18 -23.52
C CYS A 378 7.18 -26.38 -22.26
N VAL A 379 7.80 -27.55 -22.06
CA VAL A 379 8.64 -27.77 -20.87
C VAL A 379 9.92 -26.92 -20.90
N ARG A 380 10.54 -26.73 -22.08
CA ARG A 380 11.61 -25.74 -22.24
C ARG A 380 11.13 -24.35 -21.80
N ASP A 381 9.98 -23.91 -22.27
CA ASP A 381 9.50 -22.56 -22.02
C ASP A 381 9.07 -22.36 -20.54
N ILE A 382 8.65 -23.41 -19.83
CA ILE A 382 8.47 -23.40 -18.35
C ILE A 382 9.81 -23.13 -17.64
N VAL A 383 10.87 -23.82 -18.03
CA VAL A 383 12.22 -23.63 -17.45
C VAL A 383 12.77 -22.22 -17.76
N ARG A 384 12.41 -21.64 -18.93
CA ARG A 384 12.76 -20.25 -19.27
C ARG A 384 11.97 -19.23 -18.47
N GLU A 385 10.67 -19.44 -18.26
CA GLU A 385 9.85 -18.58 -17.42
C GLU A 385 10.37 -18.55 -15.96
N LEU A 386 10.74 -19.70 -15.39
CA LEU A 386 11.36 -19.77 -14.07
C LEU A 386 12.68 -19.00 -13.98
N LYS A 387 13.51 -19.08 -15.03
CA LYS A 387 14.75 -18.29 -15.13
C LYS A 387 14.46 -16.80 -15.19
N ASP A 388 13.48 -16.36 -15.98
CA ASP A 388 13.15 -14.94 -16.13
C ASP A 388 12.49 -14.38 -14.86
N TYR A 389 11.62 -15.14 -14.20
CA TYR A 389 11.07 -14.84 -12.88
C TYR A 389 12.18 -14.62 -11.84
N ARG A 390 13.15 -15.55 -11.75
CA ARG A 390 14.32 -15.41 -10.88
C ARG A 390 15.18 -14.20 -11.24
N ASN A 391 15.47 -13.98 -12.53
CA ASN A 391 16.29 -12.84 -12.97
C ASN A 391 15.62 -11.49 -12.69
N ALA A 392 14.29 -11.43 -12.58
CA ALA A 392 13.57 -10.24 -12.15
C ALA A 392 13.63 -10.01 -10.61
N GLY A 393 13.96 -11.04 -9.83
CA GLY A 393 14.05 -10.99 -8.37
C GLY A 393 15.47 -10.80 -7.80
N CYS A 394 16.53 -11.00 -8.59
CA CYS A 394 17.92 -10.90 -8.14
C CYS A 394 18.68 -9.81 -8.91
N GLU A 395 19.01 -8.69 -8.25
CA GLU A 395 19.70 -7.56 -8.91
C GLU A 395 21.19 -7.83 -9.17
N ASN A 396 21.82 -8.74 -8.42
CA ASN A 396 23.20 -9.19 -8.69
C ASN A 396 23.40 -10.71 -8.49
N PHE A 397 24.48 -11.22 -9.09
CA PHE A 397 24.90 -12.64 -9.07
C PHE A 397 25.32 -13.18 -7.66
N ALA A 398 25.17 -12.38 -6.61
CA ALA A 398 25.66 -12.63 -5.26
C ALA A 398 24.60 -12.41 -4.16
N ASP A 399 23.37 -12.07 -4.52
CA ASP A 399 22.26 -12.02 -3.57
C ASP A 399 21.70 -13.44 -3.34
N TYR A 400 21.20 -13.70 -2.12
CA TYR A 400 20.37 -14.87 -1.85
C TYR A 400 19.05 -14.73 -2.62
N CYS A 401 19.02 -15.26 -3.85
CA CYS A 401 17.79 -15.44 -4.61
C CYS A 401 16.79 -16.26 -3.78
N THR A 402 15.51 -15.92 -3.86
CA THR A 402 14.43 -16.73 -3.30
C THR A 402 14.49 -18.14 -3.90
N SER A 403 14.54 -19.17 -3.06
CA SER A 403 14.52 -20.58 -3.47
C SER A 403 13.26 -20.86 -4.30
N LEU A 404 13.41 -21.52 -5.45
CA LEU A 404 12.28 -21.85 -6.31
C LEU A 404 11.52 -23.03 -5.73
N GLY A 405 10.27 -22.81 -5.36
CA GLY A 405 9.38 -23.81 -4.79
C GLY A 405 8.53 -24.56 -5.84
N THR A 406 7.74 -25.51 -5.35
CA THR A 406 6.68 -26.17 -6.14
C THR A 406 5.66 -25.16 -6.69
N ALA A 407 5.42 -24.07 -5.95
CA ALA A 407 4.50 -23.00 -6.34
C ALA A 407 5.01 -22.17 -7.54
N ASP A 408 6.31 -21.85 -7.59
CA ASP A 408 6.88 -21.11 -8.73
C ASP A 408 6.82 -21.96 -10.01
N ILE A 409 7.12 -23.26 -9.90
CA ILE A 409 6.99 -24.22 -11.02
C ILE A 409 5.54 -24.30 -11.49
N LYS A 410 4.57 -24.33 -10.57
CA LYS A 410 3.14 -24.26 -10.92
C LYS A 410 2.81 -22.96 -11.66
N LEU A 411 3.26 -21.80 -11.17
CA LEU A 411 2.98 -20.51 -11.79
C LEU A 411 3.57 -20.42 -13.22
N ALA A 412 4.81 -20.89 -13.40
CA ALA A 412 5.45 -20.99 -14.71
C ALA A 412 4.69 -21.94 -15.65
N ALA A 413 4.29 -23.12 -15.16
CA ALA A 413 3.46 -24.07 -15.91
C ALA A 413 2.11 -23.46 -16.32
N ASP A 414 1.39 -22.85 -15.38
CA ASP A 414 0.09 -22.20 -15.63
C ASP A 414 0.19 -21.09 -16.69
N LYS A 415 1.29 -20.32 -16.67
CA LYS A 415 1.52 -19.22 -17.62
C LYS A 415 1.85 -19.73 -19.03
N VAL A 416 2.68 -20.77 -19.16
CA VAL A 416 3.09 -21.34 -20.45
C VAL A 416 1.97 -22.18 -21.08
N VAL A 417 1.26 -22.98 -20.27
CA VAL A 417 0.10 -23.76 -20.69
C VAL A 417 -1.16 -22.90 -20.88
N GLY A 418 -1.23 -21.74 -20.21
CA GLY A 418 -2.34 -20.80 -20.24
C GLY A 418 -3.59 -21.28 -19.49
N ARG A 419 -3.45 -22.24 -18.56
CA ARG A 419 -4.53 -22.87 -17.77
C ARG A 419 -4.01 -23.40 -16.43
N ASP A 420 -4.88 -23.47 -15.44
CA ASP A 420 -4.55 -23.95 -14.09
C ASP A 420 -4.17 -25.45 -14.07
N THR A 421 -2.98 -25.73 -13.55
CA THR A 421 -2.37 -27.05 -13.35
C THR A 421 -2.55 -27.64 -11.95
N THR A 422 -3.30 -26.97 -11.03
CA THR A 422 -3.49 -27.41 -9.63
C THR A 422 -3.87 -28.89 -9.48
N MET A 423 -4.78 -29.39 -10.31
CA MET A 423 -5.24 -30.79 -10.24
C MET A 423 -4.10 -31.79 -10.47
N LEU A 424 -3.12 -31.44 -11.30
CA LEU A 424 -2.01 -32.31 -11.64
C LEU A 424 -1.05 -32.48 -10.45
N PHE A 425 -0.65 -31.39 -9.80
CA PHE A 425 0.15 -31.42 -8.57
C PHE A 425 -0.54 -32.23 -7.45
N SER A 426 -1.87 -32.15 -7.34
CA SER A 426 -2.65 -32.97 -6.40
C SER A 426 -2.68 -34.47 -6.77
N VAL A 427 -2.59 -34.82 -8.05
CA VAL A 427 -2.62 -36.20 -8.54
C VAL A 427 -1.26 -36.88 -8.33
N VAL A 428 -0.16 -36.18 -8.58
CA VAL A 428 1.20 -36.75 -8.48
C VAL A 428 1.79 -36.76 -7.06
N GLY A 429 1.01 -36.38 -6.05
CA GLY A 429 1.43 -36.49 -4.64
C GLY A 429 2.48 -35.48 -4.19
N LEU A 430 2.77 -34.43 -4.98
CA LEU A 430 3.71 -33.34 -4.66
C LEU A 430 3.17 -32.37 -3.57
N GLY A 431 2.46 -32.90 -2.58
CA GLY A 431 1.57 -32.15 -1.70
C GLY A 431 2.28 -31.17 -0.75
N ASN A 432 1.67 -29.98 -0.60
CA ASN A 432 1.88 -28.96 0.44
C ASN A 432 3.14 -29.10 1.32
N TYR A 433 4.30 -28.77 0.77
CA TYR A 433 5.48 -28.45 1.57
C TYR A 433 5.38 -27.04 2.15
N GLY A 434 4.75 -26.95 3.33
CA GLY A 434 4.63 -25.73 4.12
C GLY A 434 3.36 -24.93 3.84
N ASN A 435 2.80 -24.33 4.90
CA ASN A 435 1.92 -23.18 4.76
C ASN A 435 2.79 -21.97 4.37
N TYR A 436 3.16 -21.91 3.10
CA TYR A 436 3.59 -20.65 2.50
C TYR A 436 2.35 -19.89 2.10
N ASP A 437 2.31 -18.64 2.53
CA ASP A 437 1.38 -17.67 2.02
C ASP A 437 1.59 -17.51 0.50
N MET A 438 0.55 -17.79 -0.26
CA MET A 438 0.49 -17.75 -1.73
C MET A 438 -0.71 -16.93 -2.22
N ILE A 439 -1.48 -16.35 -1.30
CA ILE A 439 -2.69 -15.60 -1.60
C ILE A 439 -2.30 -14.14 -1.48
N ALA A 440 -2.48 -13.38 -2.55
CA ALA A 440 -2.14 -11.97 -2.49
C ALA A 440 -3.08 -11.22 -1.53
N PRO A 441 -2.53 -10.40 -0.60
CA PRO A 441 -3.30 -9.70 0.42
C PRO A 441 -4.33 -8.79 -0.25
N GLN A 442 -5.59 -8.92 0.15
CA GLN A 442 -6.66 -8.10 -0.39
C GLN A 442 -6.69 -6.76 0.34
N SER A 443 -6.59 -5.66 -0.40
CA SER A 443 -6.74 -4.32 0.19
C SER A 443 -7.90 -3.52 -0.38
N GLN A 444 -8.36 -2.59 0.44
CA GLN A 444 -9.52 -1.75 0.16
C GLN A 444 -9.30 -0.34 0.73
N ALA A 445 -9.93 0.63 0.09
CA ALA A 445 -9.99 2.01 0.57
C ALA A 445 -11.33 2.26 1.29
N SER A 446 -11.26 2.97 2.43
CA SER A 446 -12.42 3.35 3.24
C SER A 446 -12.33 4.84 3.61
N PRO A 447 -13.27 5.69 3.16
CA PRO A 447 -14.37 5.37 2.26
C PRO A 447 -13.85 5.07 0.84
N GLY A 448 -14.63 4.33 0.04
CA GLY A 448 -14.22 3.81 -1.27
C GLY A 448 -14.18 4.86 -2.38
N GLY A 449 -14.14 4.42 -3.64
CA GLY A 449 -14.24 5.35 -4.79
C GLY A 449 -15.66 5.88 -4.97
N GLY A 450 -15.78 7.11 -5.47
CA GLY A 450 -17.07 7.74 -5.68
C GLY A 450 -16.99 9.24 -5.88
N ASP A 451 -18.16 9.83 -6.09
CA ASP A 451 -18.37 11.26 -6.00
C ASP A 451 -18.64 11.64 -4.54
N TYR A 452 -17.91 12.63 -4.07
CA TYR A 452 -17.94 13.16 -2.72
C TYR A 452 -18.50 14.58 -2.64
N ASN A 453 -19.06 15.11 -3.74
CA ASN A 453 -19.73 16.41 -3.81
C ASN A 453 -18.89 17.51 -3.16
N ASN A 454 -17.66 17.67 -3.66
CA ASN A 454 -16.69 18.68 -3.23
C ASN A 454 -16.17 18.58 -1.77
N ARG A 455 -16.37 17.45 -1.08
CA ARG A 455 -15.94 17.24 0.32
C ARG A 455 -14.60 16.50 0.43
N VAL A 456 -13.65 17.09 1.17
CA VAL A 456 -12.35 16.46 1.50
C VAL A 456 -12.54 15.10 2.17
N GLN A 457 -11.91 14.07 1.61
CA GLN A 457 -11.93 12.72 2.18
C GLN A 457 -10.65 12.42 2.96
N THR A 458 -10.81 11.74 4.09
CA THR A 458 -9.71 11.14 4.86
C THR A 458 -9.79 9.64 4.66
N VAL A 459 -9.00 9.13 3.73
CA VAL A 459 -9.04 7.74 3.28
C VAL A 459 -8.11 6.87 4.13
N ALA A 460 -8.69 5.86 4.75
CA ALA A 460 -7.97 4.74 5.32
C ALA A 460 -7.78 3.65 4.25
N LEU A 461 -6.54 3.20 4.05
CA LEU A 461 -6.28 1.93 3.37
C LEU A 461 -6.18 0.81 4.41
N THR A 462 -6.82 -0.32 4.12
CA THR A 462 -6.74 -1.53 4.96
C THR A 462 -6.47 -2.72 4.08
N ALA A 463 -5.50 -3.55 4.46
CA ALA A 463 -5.23 -4.84 3.85
C ALA A 463 -5.61 -5.96 4.83
N SER A 464 -6.06 -7.07 4.27
CA SER A 464 -6.34 -8.31 4.99
C SER A 464 -5.84 -9.48 4.19
N ASP A 465 -5.25 -10.44 4.90
CA ASP A 465 -4.61 -11.62 4.35
C ASP A 465 -4.96 -12.84 5.19
N ASP A 466 -4.77 -14.07 4.69
CA ASP A 466 -5.00 -15.29 5.47
C ASP A 466 -3.79 -15.71 6.32
N PHE A 467 -2.60 -15.17 6.07
CA PHE A 467 -1.38 -15.47 6.81
C PHE A 467 -0.69 -14.24 7.42
N ASP A 468 -0.53 -13.13 6.67
CA ASP A 468 0.10 -11.90 7.18
C ASP A 468 -0.90 -10.99 7.92
N PRO A 469 -0.76 -10.80 9.25
CA PRO A 469 -1.66 -9.92 9.99
C PRO A 469 -1.48 -8.42 9.68
N ASN A 470 -0.42 -7.98 8.99
CA ASN A 470 -0.15 -6.58 8.66
C ASN A 470 0.51 -6.38 7.27
N PRO A 471 -0.17 -6.69 6.14
CA PRO A 471 0.40 -6.50 4.82
C PRO A 471 0.75 -5.03 4.52
N THR A 472 1.87 -4.78 3.84
CA THR A 472 2.34 -3.42 3.54
C THR A 472 1.66 -2.88 2.29
N ILE A 473 0.97 -1.73 2.40
CA ILE A 473 0.31 -1.08 1.27
C ILE A 473 1.20 0.02 0.67
N TYR A 474 1.37 -0.02 -0.65
CA TYR A 474 2.08 0.99 -1.45
C TYR A 474 1.09 1.73 -2.34
N TYR A 475 1.22 3.06 -2.48
CA TYR A 475 0.24 3.87 -3.19
C TYR A 475 0.82 5.06 -3.95
N THR A 476 0.02 5.57 -4.89
CA THR A 476 0.22 6.78 -5.71
C THR A 476 -1.08 7.57 -5.81
N LEU A 477 -0.99 8.89 -5.88
CA LEU A 477 -2.14 9.81 -5.96
C LEU A 477 -2.29 10.49 -7.33
N ASP A 478 -1.26 10.41 -8.18
CA ASP A 478 -1.20 10.99 -9.52
C ASP A 478 -1.72 10.04 -10.61
N GLY A 479 -2.29 8.89 -10.23
CA GLY A 479 -2.73 7.85 -11.15
C GLY A 479 -1.60 7.07 -11.83
N SER A 480 -0.32 7.29 -11.49
CA SER A 480 0.79 6.44 -11.92
C SER A 480 0.68 5.03 -11.29
N THR A 481 1.27 4.02 -11.92
CA THR A 481 1.23 2.64 -11.39
C THR A 481 2.17 2.53 -10.18
N PRO A 482 1.67 2.23 -8.97
CA PRO A 482 2.50 2.07 -7.78
C PRO A 482 3.38 0.82 -7.88
N ASN A 483 4.53 0.84 -7.21
CA ASN A 483 5.43 -0.29 -7.03
C ASN A 483 6.09 -0.21 -5.64
N VAL A 484 7.00 -1.12 -5.30
CA VAL A 484 7.64 -1.19 -3.97
C VAL A 484 8.53 0.02 -3.61
N SER A 485 8.83 0.92 -4.55
CA SER A 485 9.50 2.21 -4.30
C SER A 485 8.53 3.40 -4.14
N SER A 486 7.23 3.19 -4.33
CA SER A 486 6.18 4.19 -4.10
C SER A 486 5.94 4.45 -2.61
N SER A 487 5.14 5.46 -2.29
CA SER A 487 4.82 5.83 -0.91
C SER A 487 4.19 4.67 -0.14
N LYS A 488 4.74 4.36 1.04
CA LYS A 488 4.14 3.38 1.97
C LYS A 488 3.02 4.04 2.76
N TYR A 489 1.87 3.39 2.83
CA TYR A 489 0.76 3.81 3.67
C TYR A 489 1.10 3.60 5.15
N THR A 490 1.05 4.68 5.93
CA THR A 490 1.44 4.72 7.36
C THR A 490 0.54 5.65 8.17
N GLU A 491 -0.02 6.68 7.54
CA GLU A 491 -1.05 7.57 8.07
C GLU A 491 -2.20 7.72 7.06
N LEU A 492 -3.35 8.23 7.52
CA LEU A 492 -4.53 8.44 6.68
C LEU A 492 -4.24 9.38 5.50
N ILE A 493 -4.74 9.05 4.32
CA ILE A 493 -4.53 9.85 3.10
C ILE A 493 -5.61 10.93 3.03
N THR A 494 -5.22 12.20 3.07
CA THR A 494 -6.13 13.32 2.78
C THR A 494 -6.26 13.52 1.26
N ILE A 495 -7.45 13.29 0.73
CA ILE A 495 -7.81 13.60 -0.67
C ILE A 495 -8.67 14.86 -0.64
N SER A 496 -8.11 15.97 -1.10
CA SER A 496 -8.77 17.28 -1.13
C SER A 496 -9.18 17.74 -2.54
N SER A 497 -8.86 16.97 -3.58
CA SER A 497 -9.32 17.22 -4.94
C SER A 497 -9.45 15.92 -5.72
N ASP A 498 -10.01 15.97 -6.94
CA ASP A 498 -10.05 14.84 -7.86
C ASP A 498 -8.72 14.09 -7.93
N THR A 499 -8.77 12.80 -7.59
CA THR A 499 -7.58 11.97 -7.34
C THR A 499 -7.85 10.54 -7.79
N THR A 500 -6.98 10.02 -8.65
CA THR A 500 -6.90 8.58 -8.93
C THR A 500 -5.90 7.97 -7.95
N LEU A 501 -6.41 7.51 -6.81
CA LEU A 501 -5.64 6.76 -5.83
C LEU A 501 -5.45 5.33 -6.35
N LYS A 502 -4.21 4.99 -6.70
CA LYS A 502 -3.82 3.61 -7.01
C LYS A 502 -3.00 3.03 -5.86
N PHE A 503 -3.25 1.78 -5.52
CA PHE A 503 -2.56 1.10 -4.45
C PHE A 503 -2.52 -0.41 -4.68
N PHE A 504 -1.59 -1.07 -4.00
CA PHE A 504 -1.58 -2.51 -3.85
C PHE A 504 -0.99 -2.87 -2.48
N ALA A 505 -1.50 -3.92 -1.87
CA ALA A 505 -0.85 -4.57 -0.73
C ALA A 505 0.20 -5.60 -1.18
N ARG A 506 1.22 -5.75 -0.35
CA ARG A 506 2.23 -6.81 -0.41
C ARG A 506 2.47 -7.38 0.98
N ASP A 507 2.36 -8.68 1.12
CA ASP A 507 2.56 -9.40 2.39
C ASP A 507 4.06 -9.61 2.70
N ALA A 508 4.34 -10.23 3.84
CA ALA A 508 5.68 -10.58 4.28
C ALA A 508 6.35 -11.74 3.49
N ALA A 509 5.58 -12.62 2.84
CA ALA A 509 6.10 -13.66 1.93
C ALA A 509 6.46 -13.10 0.53
N GLY A 510 5.89 -11.94 0.19
CA GLY A 510 6.16 -11.17 -1.00
C GLY A 510 5.06 -11.17 -2.06
N ASN A 511 3.92 -11.87 -1.86
CA ASN A 511 2.83 -11.84 -2.83
C ASN A 511 2.23 -10.43 -2.90
N SER A 512 1.75 -10.05 -4.07
CA SER A 512 1.25 -8.69 -4.33
C SER A 512 -0.07 -8.78 -5.06
N GLU A 513 -1.08 -8.06 -4.59
CA GLU A 513 -2.37 -8.03 -5.29
C GLU A 513 -2.28 -7.25 -6.61
N GLY A 514 -3.28 -7.44 -7.47
CA GLY A 514 -3.47 -6.57 -8.62
C GLY A 514 -3.68 -5.13 -8.18
N ILE A 515 -3.21 -4.18 -8.99
CA ILE A 515 -3.32 -2.74 -8.67
C ILE A 515 -4.79 -2.33 -8.53
N ASN A 516 -5.21 -2.05 -7.30
CA ASN A 516 -6.46 -1.38 -7.03
C ASN A 516 -6.38 0.06 -7.53
N SER A 517 -7.42 0.49 -8.25
CA SER A 517 -7.50 1.85 -8.82
C SER A 517 -8.84 2.46 -8.43
N VAL A 518 -8.78 3.44 -7.55
CA VAL A 518 -9.95 4.06 -6.93
C VAL A 518 -9.98 5.54 -7.30
N ASN A 519 -11.04 5.93 -8.01
CA ASN A 519 -11.25 7.33 -8.39
C ASN A 519 -12.09 8.02 -7.31
N TYR A 520 -11.53 9.10 -6.79
CA TYR A 520 -12.23 10.06 -5.94
C TYR A 520 -12.57 11.25 -6.81
N GLN A 521 -13.86 11.57 -6.94
CA GLN A 521 -14.31 12.86 -7.43
C GLN A 521 -14.62 13.71 -6.20
N VAL A 522 -13.71 14.63 -5.91
CA VAL A 522 -13.74 15.54 -4.74
C VAL A 522 -13.75 16.99 -5.22
N GLY A 523 -13.79 17.24 -6.53
CA GLY A 523 -13.82 18.57 -7.11
C GLY A 523 -12.57 19.39 -6.75
N PRO A 524 -12.65 20.73 -6.78
CA PRO A 524 -11.69 21.57 -6.07
C PRO A 524 -11.92 21.48 -4.55
N THR A 525 -10.88 21.69 -3.75
CA THR A 525 -11.03 21.85 -2.29
C THR A 525 -11.88 23.09 -2.03
N LEU A 526 -13.15 22.92 -1.64
CA LEU A 526 -13.95 24.08 -1.26
C LEU A 526 -13.39 24.71 0.00
N ASP A 527 -13.44 26.03 0.02
CA ASP A 527 -13.04 26.83 1.16
C ASP A 527 -14.06 27.98 1.30
N PRO A 528 -15.20 27.73 1.97
CA PRO A 528 -16.35 28.62 1.94
C PRO A 528 -15.99 29.99 2.50
N LYS A 529 -16.43 31.04 1.78
CA LYS A 529 -16.24 32.44 2.16
C LYS A 529 -17.57 33.09 2.44
N ILE A 530 -17.60 33.86 3.52
CA ILE A 530 -18.72 34.71 3.86
C ILE A 530 -18.45 36.05 3.19
N LEU A 531 -19.21 36.37 2.15
CA LEU A 531 -19.16 37.68 1.51
C LEU A 531 -20.11 38.63 2.23
N THR A 532 -19.62 39.84 2.51
CA THR A 532 -20.39 40.87 3.20
C THR A 532 -20.44 42.15 2.39
N THR A 533 -21.62 42.75 2.28
CA THR A 533 -21.84 44.04 1.62
C THR A 533 -22.36 45.07 2.62
N SER A 534 -21.90 46.32 2.50
CA SER A 534 -22.37 47.43 3.33
C SER A 534 -23.88 47.65 3.19
N GLY A 535 -24.58 47.80 4.31
CA GLY A 535 -25.98 48.23 4.32
C GLY A 535 -26.18 49.73 4.03
N PRO A 536 -27.42 50.24 4.13
CA PRO A 536 -27.77 51.61 3.74
C PRO A 536 -27.11 52.68 4.63
N GLY A 537 -26.57 53.73 4.01
CA GLY A 537 -25.99 54.90 4.70
C GLY A 537 -24.51 55.15 4.41
N GLU A 538 -23.81 54.20 3.78
CA GLU A 538 -22.39 54.33 3.38
C GLU A 538 -22.20 54.10 1.87
N VAL A 539 -21.02 54.45 1.36
CA VAL A 539 -20.60 54.06 0.00
C VAL A 539 -20.53 52.54 -0.06
N THR A 540 -21.03 51.97 -1.16
CA THR A 540 -21.15 50.51 -1.30
C THR A 540 -19.80 49.81 -1.36
N ARG A 541 -19.56 48.91 -0.40
CA ARG A 541 -18.31 48.14 -0.26
C ARG A 541 -18.57 46.67 0.06
N LEU A 542 -17.61 45.82 -0.32
CA LEU A 542 -17.64 44.36 -0.29
C LEU A 542 -16.35 43.85 0.38
N GLN A 543 -16.47 42.90 1.30
CA GLN A 543 -15.35 42.22 1.93
C GLN A 543 -15.67 40.73 2.13
N ALA A 544 -14.70 39.87 1.83
CA ALA A 544 -14.75 38.44 2.08
C ALA A 544 -14.14 38.07 3.45
N TYR A 545 -14.66 37.00 4.05
CA TYR A 545 -14.20 36.45 5.34
C TYR A 545 -14.12 34.92 5.26
N ASP A 546 -13.23 34.33 6.05
CA ASP A 546 -13.25 32.89 6.32
C ASP A 546 -14.42 32.49 7.25
N ARG A 547 -14.63 31.18 7.42
CA ARG A 547 -15.66 30.62 8.31
C ARG A 547 -15.51 31.01 9.80
N GLN A 548 -14.35 31.49 10.23
CA GLN A 548 -14.14 32.01 11.58
C GLN A 548 -14.50 33.50 11.71
N GLY A 549 -14.62 34.22 10.59
CA GLY A 549 -14.86 35.67 10.56
C GLY A 549 -13.58 36.51 10.48
N ASN A 550 -12.45 35.94 10.07
CA ASN A 550 -11.25 36.72 9.75
C ASN A 550 -11.34 37.26 8.32
N VAL A 551 -10.80 38.46 8.09
CA VAL A 551 -10.77 39.12 6.78
C VAL A 551 -9.89 38.33 5.80
N VAL A 552 -10.41 38.09 4.59
CA VAL A 552 -9.70 37.47 3.46
C VAL A 552 -9.80 38.37 2.23
N GLY A 553 -8.69 38.61 1.55
CA GLY A 553 -8.63 39.52 0.38
C GLY A 553 -8.81 41.00 0.72
N ASP A 554 -8.68 41.86 -0.31
CA ASP A 554 -8.83 43.31 -0.19
C ASP A 554 -10.31 43.75 -0.11
N GLU A 555 -10.59 44.85 0.62
CA GLU A 555 -11.92 45.50 0.61
C GLU A 555 -12.14 46.18 -0.75
N ILE A 556 -13.32 45.98 -1.35
CA ILE A 556 -13.68 46.56 -2.65
C ILE A 556 -14.81 47.57 -2.46
N GLY A 557 -14.47 48.86 -2.54
CA GLY A 557 -15.42 49.97 -2.55
C GLY A 557 -15.96 50.31 -3.95
N ASP A 558 -16.79 51.37 -4.02
CA ASP A 558 -17.34 51.94 -5.26
C ASP A 558 -18.03 50.94 -6.21
N LEU A 559 -18.64 49.88 -5.64
CA LEU A 559 -19.37 48.83 -6.37
C LEU A 559 -20.50 49.40 -7.25
N PHE A 560 -21.07 50.52 -6.80
CA PHE A 560 -21.99 51.39 -7.51
C PHE A 560 -21.45 52.84 -7.43
N PRO A 561 -21.94 53.80 -8.23
CA PRO A 561 -21.42 55.17 -8.25
C PRO A 561 -21.42 55.79 -6.85
N SER A 562 -20.31 56.41 -6.41
CA SER A 562 -20.09 56.88 -5.03
C SER A 562 -21.10 57.87 -4.45
N SER A 563 -21.99 58.43 -5.27
CA SER A 563 -23.18 59.17 -4.83
C SER A 563 -24.32 58.29 -4.30
N TYR A 564 -24.22 56.97 -4.47
CA TYR A 564 -25.19 55.98 -4.03
C TYR A 564 -24.78 55.39 -2.68
N THR A 565 -25.70 55.46 -1.72
CA THR A 565 -25.52 54.95 -0.36
C THR A 565 -26.70 54.11 0.11
N GLY A 566 -27.41 53.45 -0.81
CA GLY A 566 -28.60 52.66 -0.49
C GLY A 566 -28.33 51.29 0.11
N GLY A 567 -27.06 50.88 0.16
CA GLY A 567 -26.64 49.51 0.48
C GLY A 567 -26.54 48.63 -0.78
N ALA A 568 -26.01 47.42 -0.62
CA ALA A 568 -25.97 46.44 -1.68
C ALA A 568 -26.44 45.07 -1.17
N GLY A 569 -27.24 44.39 -1.97
CA GLY A 569 -27.60 42.99 -1.77
C GLY A 569 -26.66 42.09 -2.56
N ILE A 570 -26.48 40.87 -2.07
CA ILE A 570 -25.61 39.85 -2.66
C ILE A 570 -26.28 38.48 -2.55
N VAL A 571 -26.13 37.67 -3.59
CA VAL A 571 -26.48 36.24 -3.65
C VAL A 571 -25.38 35.47 -4.39
N PRO A 572 -25.02 34.25 -3.95
CA PRO A 572 -24.09 33.39 -4.68
C PRO A 572 -24.68 32.94 -6.03
N ILE A 573 -23.89 32.37 -6.93
CA ILE A 573 -24.33 31.75 -8.19
C ILE A 573 -23.25 30.80 -8.73
N ASP A 574 -23.63 29.74 -9.45
CA ASP A 574 -22.72 28.93 -10.28
C ASP A 574 -22.99 29.16 -11.78
N GLN A 575 -22.65 30.35 -12.27
CA GLN A 575 -22.80 30.70 -13.70
C GLN A 575 -21.73 30.02 -14.61
N SER A 576 -20.95 29.11 -14.03
CA SER A 576 -19.93 28.29 -14.69
C SER A 576 -20.39 26.86 -14.93
N ASN A 577 -21.52 26.46 -14.33
CA ASN A 577 -22.13 25.15 -14.40
C ASN A 577 -21.09 24.07 -14.05
N ASN A 578 -20.39 24.28 -12.92
CA ASN A 578 -19.29 23.45 -12.42
C ASN A 578 -19.60 22.78 -11.07
N GLY A 579 -20.79 23.01 -10.51
CA GLY A 579 -21.24 22.50 -9.21
C GLY A 579 -20.72 23.27 -8.00
N VAL A 580 -20.16 24.48 -8.18
CA VAL A 580 -19.52 25.29 -7.14
C VAL A 580 -19.94 26.74 -7.25
N LYS A 581 -20.45 27.32 -6.16
CA LYS A 581 -20.93 28.71 -6.16
C LYS A 581 -19.78 29.71 -5.94
N ASP A 582 -18.87 29.80 -6.90
CA ASP A 582 -17.66 30.66 -6.86
C ASP A 582 -17.90 32.11 -7.33
N GLN A 583 -19.09 32.35 -7.87
CA GLN A 583 -19.56 33.63 -8.38
C GLN A 583 -20.72 34.16 -7.53
N PHE A 584 -21.05 35.42 -7.75
CA PHE A 584 -22.14 36.08 -7.06
C PHE A 584 -22.73 37.24 -7.85
N LEU A 585 -24.04 37.43 -7.71
CA LEU A 585 -24.74 38.62 -8.18
C LEU A 585 -24.76 39.66 -7.07
N ILE A 586 -24.26 40.86 -7.36
CA ILE A 586 -24.41 42.02 -6.49
C ILE A 586 -25.41 43.01 -7.08
N PHE A 587 -26.36 43.46 -6.28
CA PHE A 587 -27.48 44.29 -6.71
C PHE A 587 -27.71 45.49 -5.80
N ALA A 588 -28.16 46.59 -6.39
CA ALA A 588 -28.47 47.79 -5.63
C ALA A 588 -29.84 47.63 -4.94
N THR A 589 -29.89 47.95 -3.63
CA THR A 589 -31.12 47.95 -2.85
C THR A 589 -31.72 49.36 -2.83
N SER A 590 -32.27 49.84 -1.71
CA SER A 590 -33.07 51.07 -1.61
C SER A 590 -32.47 52.27 -2.36
N ASN A 591 -33.25 52.97 -3.18
CA ASN A 591 -32.82 54.15 -3.96
C ASN A 591 -31.70 53.92 -5.01
N GLY A 592 -31.31 52.67 -5.30
CA GLY A 592 -30.23 52.34 -6.23
C GLY A 592 -30.61 52.23 -7.69
N GLY A 593 -31.91 52.18 -7.98
CA GLY A 593 -32.43 51.75 -9.26
C GLY A 593 -32.27 50.23 -9.47
N PRO A 594 -32.95 49.67 -10.48
CA PRO A 594 -33.03 48.23 -10.69
C PRO A 594 -31.79 47.71 -11.43
N GLN A 595 -30.60 47.80 -10.81
CA GLN A 595 -29.31 47.45 -11.39
C GLN A 595 -28.54 46.40 -10.57
N ALA A 596 -27.82 45.54 -11.28
CA ALA A 596 -27.01 44.48 -10.67
C ALA A 596 -25.88 44.01 -11.61
N ARG A 597 -24.94 43.22 -11.08
CA ARG A 597 -23.67 42.84 -11.72
C ARG A 597 -23.22 41.44 -11.29
N VAL A 598 -22.64 40.69 -12.22
CA VAL A 598 -21.91 39.44 -11.94
C VAL A 598 -20.48 39.76 -11.47
N MET A 599 -20.06 39.11 -10.39
CA MET A 599 -18.67 39.11 -9.92
C MET A 599 -18.24 37.68 -9.58
N GLY A 600 -16.95 37.37 -9.75
CA GLY A 600 -16.36 36.10 -9.34
C GLY A 600 -15.32 36.30 -8.24
N LEU A 601 -15.08 35.27 -7.44
CA LEU A 601 -14.00 35.23 -6.46
C LEU A 601 -12.75 34.55 -7.05
N ARG A 602 -11.55 35.05 -6.74
CA ARG A 602 -10.29 34.33 -6.99
C ARG A 602 -9.92 33.45 -5.81
N SER A 603 -9.06 32.48 -6.07
CA SER A 603 -8.46 31.60 -5.06
C SER A 603 -7.73 32.33 -3.91
N ASP A 604 -7.26 33.56 -4.12
CA ASP A 604 -6.66 34.43 -3.09
C ASP A 604 -7.68 35.28 -2.29
N GLY A 605 -8.98 35.12 -2.58
CA GLY A 605 -10.08 35.89 -1.99
C GLY A 605 -10.28 37.28 -2.58
N SER A 606 -9.50 37.71 -3.59
CA SER A 606 -9.79 38.94 -4.33
C SER A 606 -10.96 38.73 -5.30
N THR A 607 -11.83 39.73 -5.51
CA THR A 607 -12.95 39.59 -6.46
C THR A 607 -12.64 40.22 -7.83
N VAL A 608 -13.39 39.79 -8.85
CA VAL A 608 -13.25 40.23 -10.23
C VAL A 608 -14.63 40.49 -10.83
N LEU A 609 -14.80 41.65 -11.48
CA LEU A 609 -15.96 41.91 -12.34
C LEU A 609 -15.92 40.99 -13.57
N LYS A 610 -16.92 40.13 -13.73
CA LYS A 610 -16.96 39.07 -14.76
C LYS A 610 -17.84 39.41 -15.97
N GLY A 611 -18.85 40.27 -15.82
CA GLY A 611 -19.84 40.54 -16.87
C GLY A 611 -20.45 41.95 -16.87
N GLN A 612 -21.43 42.17 -17.74
CA GLN A 612 -22.10 43.46 -17.95
C GLN A 612 -23.11 43.78 -16.83
N GLN A 613 -23.35 45.07 -16.59
CA GLN A 613 -24.42 45.52 -15.69
C GLN A 613 -25.79 45.22 -16.31
N PHE A 614 -26.57 44.35 -15.68
CA PHE A 614 -27.96 44.09 -16.06
C PHE A 614 -28.90 45.08 -15.38
N VAL A 615 -29.97 45.46 -16.10
CA VAL A 615 -30.97 46.44 -15.66
C VAL A 615 -32.35 45.82 -15.76
N PHE A 616 -33.00 45.65 -14.62
CA PHE A 616 -34.35 45.15 -14.50
C PHE A 616 -35.36 46.21 -14.97
N GLN A 617 -36.01 45.98 -16.10
CA GLN A 617 -37.09 46.85 -16.59
C GLN A 617 -38.42 46.47 -15.93
N ALA A 618 -39.06 47.45 -15.30
CA ALA A 618 -40.36 47.30 -14.65
C ALA A 618 -41.51 47.16 -15.68
N PRO A 619 -42.69 46.64 -15.26
CA PRO A 619 -43.84 46.50 -16.15
C PRO A 619 -44.23 47.80 -16.87
N GLY A 620 -44.26 47.75 -18.19
CA GLY A 620 -44.70 48.86 -19.05
C GLY A 620 -43.64 49.94 -19.33
N ASP A 621 -42.42 49.80 -18.84
CA ASP A 621 -41.30 50.67 -19.20
C ASP A 621 -40.50 50.09 -20.37
N SER A 622 -40.47 50.82 -21.49
CA SER A 622 -39.72 50.47 -22.71
C SER A 622 -38.52 51.39 -22.95
N THR A 623 -38.13 52.19 -21.96
CA THR A 623 -37.07 53.19 -22.09
C THR A 623 -35.94 52.92 -21.11
N THR A 624 -34.69 52.95 -21.57
CA THR A 624 -33.48 52.75 -20.75
C THR A 624 -33.17 53.93 -19.80
N THR A 625 -34.19 54.71 -19.43
CA THR A 625 -34.07 56.02 -18.76
C THR A 625 -35.13 56.24 -17.67
N SER A 626 -35.77 55.18 -17.15
CA SER A 626 -36.92 55.36 -16.28
C SER A 626 -36.59 55.87 -14.88
N SER A 627 -37.58 56.56 -14.32
CA SER A 627 -37.54 57.24 -13.03
C SER A 627 -37.61 56.33 -11.80
N ILE A 628 -37.43 55.02 -11.98
CA ILE A 628 -37.54 54.02 -10.91
C ILE A 628 -36.21 54.00 -10.16
N ARG A 629 -36.23 54.56 -8.95
CA ARG A 629 -35.07 54.55 -8.04
C ARG A 629 -35.06 53.35 -7.12
N ASP A 630 -36.12 52.55 -7.07
CA ASP A 630 -36.19 51.45 -6.12
C ASP A 630 -35.25 50.30 -6.52
N GLY A 631 -34.77 49.58 -5.51
CA GLY A 631 -33.78 48.53 -5.69
C GLY A 631 -34.39 47.15 -5.94
N LEU A 632 -33.52 46.16 -6.04
CA LEU A 632 -33.88 44.77 -6.24
C LEU A 632 -33.83 43.96 -4.95
N SER A 633 -34.66 42.93 -4.88
CA SER A 633 -34.42 41.72 -4.10
C SER A 633 -34.23 40.59 -5.09
N MET A 634 -33.11 39.88 -4.99
CA MET A 634 -32.75 38.78 -5.88
C MET A 634 -32.61 37.47 -5.10
N THR A 635 -32.86 36.36 -5.78
CA THR A 635 -32.44 35.02 -5.40
C THR A 635 -31.96 34.26 -6.64
N VAL A 636 -31.12 33.27 -6.45
CA VAL A 636 -30.71 32.30 -7.49
C VAL A 636 -31.30 30.93 -7.20
N GLY A 637 -31.25 30.03 -8.18
CA GLY A 637 -31.62 28.63 -8.09
C GLY A 637 -31.54 27.95 -9.46
N ASP A 638 -31.81 26.65 -9.53
CA ASP A 638 -31.96 25.87 -10.76
C ASP A 638 -33.39 26.01 -11.30
N PHE A 639 -33.74 27.10 -11.99
CA PHE A 639 -35.13 27.40 -12.36
C PHE A 639 -35.59 26.77 -13.68
N ASP A 640 -34.66 26.37 -14.56
CA ASP A 640 -34.94 25.64 -15.80
C ASP A 640 -34.74 24.10 -15.69
N ASN A 641 -34.17 23.62 -14.58
CA ASN A 641 -33.93 22.22 -14.24
C ASN A 641 -32.81 21.57 -15.08
N ASP A 642 -31.72 22.30 -15.38
CA ASP A 642 -30.52 21.74 -16.01
C ASP A 642 -29.55 21.07 -15.02
N GLY A 643 -29.68 21.38 -13.72
CA GLY A 643 -28.88 20.84 -12.63
C GLY A 643 -27.90 21.82 -11.97
N PHE A 644 -27.86 23.08 -12.40
CA PHE A 644 -26.97 24.12 -11.86
C PHE A 644 -27.75 25.30 -11.27
N GLU A 645 -27.16 26.02 -10.30
CA GLU A 645 -27.77 27.24 -9.74
C GLU A 645 -27.23 28.48 -10.46
N ASP A 646 -27.52 28.60 -11.75
CA ASP A 646 -27.13 29.70 -12.65
C ASP A 646 -28.29 30.65 -13.01
N ASP A 647 -29.55 30.27 -12.75
CA ASP A 647 -30.71 31.12 -12.96
C ASP A 647 -30.93 32.14 -11.84
N ALA A 648 -31.60 33.26 -12.18
CA ALA A 648 -31.87 34.35 -11.24
C ALA A 648 -33.32 34.84 -11.31
N ALA A 649 -33.93 35.03 -10.14
CA ALA A 649 -35.20 35.73 -9.99
C ALA A 649 -34.99 37.05 -9.26
N ALA A 650 -35.65 38.13 -9.71
CA ALA A 650 -35.73 39.36 -8.91
C ALA A 650 -37.11 40.04 -8.95
N CYS A 651 -37.32 40.88 -7.96
CA CYS A 651 -38.43 41.81 -7.90
C CYS A 651 -38.03 43.16 -7.26
N LEU A 652 -38.90 44.16 -7.40
CA LEU A 652 -38.68 45.50 -6.87
C LEU A 652 -38.94 45.55 -5.35
N THR A 653 -38.11 46.33 -4.64
CA THR A 653 -38.11 46.43 -3.17
C THR A 653 -38.76 47.69 -2.60
N GLY A 654 -39.36 48.55 -3.41
CA GLY A 654 -40.10 49.75 -2.97
C GLY A 654 -41.63 49.58 -3.01
N ASP A 655 -42.38 50.69 -2.89
CA ASP A 655 -43.86 50.74 -2.83
C ASP A 655 -44.54 50.43 -4.19
N TYR A 656 -44.15 49.33 -4.84
CA TYR A 656 -44.73 48.80 -6.07
C TYR A 656 -45.43 47.47 -5.83
N ASN A 657 -46.38 47.12 -6.69
CA ASN A 657 -46.91 45.75 -6.72
C ASN A 657 -45.73 44.78 -6.97
N PRO A 658 -45.65 43.66 -6.24
CA PRO A 658 -44.57 42.70 -6.34
C PRO A 658 -44.61 42.01 -7.72
N HIS A 659 -43.82 42.53 -8.64
CA HIS A 659 -43.63 41.96 -9.97
C HIS A 659 -42.32 41.17 -9.99
N ILE A 660 -42.43 39.87 -10.19
CA ILE A 660 -41.34 38.90 -10.18
C ILE A 660 -41.00 38.57 -11.62
N LYS A 661 -39.70 38.57 -11.94
CA LYS A 661 -39.16 38.09 -13.21
C LYS A 661 -38.09 37.05 -12.94
N VAL A 662 -38.12 35.96 -13.70
CA VAL A 662 -37.15 34.86 -13.65
C VAL A 662 -36.37 34.84 -14.96
N PHE A 663 -35.06 34.68 -14.88
CA PHE A 663 -34.14 34.69 -16.00
C PHE A 663 -33.26 33.46 -15.96
N GLN A 664 -33.00 32.87 -17.14
CA GLN A 664 -32.01 31.83 -17.33
C GLN A 664 -30.75 32.36 -18.04
N ASP A 665 -29.59 31.78 -17.77
CA ASP A 665 -28.39 32.02 -18.58
C ASP A 665 -28.33 31.02 -19.76
N ALA A 666 -28.74 31.48 -20.95
CA ALA A 666 -28.90 30.58 -22.08
C ALA A 666 -27.57 30.11 -22.71
N THR A 667 -26.42 30.74 -22.41
CA THR A 667 -25.11 30.38 -23.03
C THR A 667 -23.86 30.71 -22.19
N GLY A 668 -23.99 31.09 -20.92
CA GLY A 668 -22.89 31.36 -19.99
C GLY A 668 -22.44 32.83 -19.91
N VAL A 669 -22.06 33.23 -18.69
CA VAL A 669 -21.46 34.49 -18.19
C VAL A 669 -22.21 35.81 -18.46
N ASP A 670 -22.93 35.99 -19.58
CA ASP A 670 -23.55 37.28 -19.93
C ASP A 670 -24.91 37.21 -20.68
N ASN A 671 -25.51 36.03 -20.91
CA ASN A 671 -26.68 35.88 -21.82
C ASN A 671 -28.01 35.57 -21.12
N TRP A 672 -28.41 36.47 -20.22
CA TRP A 672 -29.68 36.41 -19.50
C TRP A 672 -30.91 36.50 -20.42
N THR A 673 -31.77 35.48 -20.40
CA THR A 673 -33.05 35.46 -21.13
C THR A 673 -34.22 35.31 -20.15
N LEU A 674 -35.32 36.02 -20.39
CA LEU A 674 -36.50 35.99 -19.52
C LEU A 674 -37.24 34.65 -19.68
N LEU A 675 -37.22 33.82 -18.64
CA LEU A 675 -38.02 32.60 -18.53
C LEU A 675 -39.50 32.92 -18.35
N ASN A 676 -39.82 33.74 -17.35
CA ASN A 676 -41.20 34.02 -16.95
C ASN A 676 -41.33 35.33 -16.15
N GLU A 677 -42.53 35.92 -16.15
CA GLU A 677 -42.87 37.08 -15.31
C GLU A 677 -44.30 36.99 -14.73
N PHE A 678 -44.49 37.37 -13.47
CA PHE A 678 -45.78 37.31 -12.78
C PHE A 678 -45.89 38.28 -11.59
N ASP A 679 -47.13 38.57 -11.16
CA ASP A 679 -47.43 39.45 -10.02
C ASP A 679 -47.90 38.65 -8.79
N ALA A 680 -47.50 39.06 -7.59
CA ALA A 680 -48.00 38.50 -6.32
C ALA A 680 -49.11 39.36 -5.66
N PRO A 681 -50.05 38.76 -4.90
CA PRO A 681 -51.35 39.38 -4.59
C PRO A 681 -51.39 40.29 -3.36
N PHE A 682 -50.25 40.65 -2.75
CA PHE A 682 -50.19 41.35 -1.46
C PHE A 682 -50.02 42.88 -1.54
N GLY A 683 -50.18 43.47 -2.73
CA GLY A 683 -50.28 44.92 -2.92
C GLY A 683 -48.93 45.65 -2.96
N ALA A 684 -48.99 46.98 -3.00
CA ALA A 684 -47.85 47.83 -3.35
C ALA A 684 -46.87 48.03 -2.17
N VAL A 685 -46.06 47.02 -1.88
CA VAL A 685 -45.09 46.99 -0.76
C VAL A 685 -43.74 46.34 -1.13
N GLY A 686 -43.53 46.05 -2.42
CA GLY A 686 -42.37 45.32 -2.92
C GLY A 686 -42.26 43.90 -2.35
N CYS A 687 -41.23 43.17 -2.74
CA CYS A 687 -41.01 41.82 -2.23
C CYS A 687 -39.58 41.50 -1.84
N ASN A 688 -39.46 40.50 -0.97
CA ASN A 688 -38.25 39.73 -0.78
C ASN A 688 -38.43 38.34 -1.40
N LEU A 689 -37.35 37.84 -2.01
CA LEU A 689 -37.29 36.53 -2.62
C LEU A 689 -36.35 35.60 -1.86
N GLY A 690 -36.62 34.31 -1.98
CA GLY A 690 -35.73 33.20 -1.64
C GLY A 690 -36.16 31.95 -2.41
N VAL A 691 -35.44 30.85 -2.23
CA VAL A 691 -35.74 29.56 -2.88
C VAL A 691 -36.11 28.50 -1.85
N PHE A 692 -36.96 27.55 -2.24
CA PHE A 692 -37.29 26.36 -1.46
C PHE A 692 -37.62 25.17 -2.35
N GLN A 693 -37.09 23.99 -2.01
CA GLN A 693 -37.37 22.75 -2.73
C GLN A 693 -38.69 22.11 -2.25
N TYR A 694 -39.81 22.48 -2.87
CA TYR A 694 -41.15 22.02 -2.44
C TYR A 694 -41.44 20.58 -2.86
N ASP A 695 -40.92 20.08 -3.99
CA ASP A 695 -40.97 18.67 -4.34
C ASP A 695 -39.73 18.18 -5.09
N THR A 696 -39.86 17.44 -6.20
CA THR A 696 -38.76 16.79 -6.92
C THR A 696 -38.46 17.43 -8.28
N ASP A 697 -39.25 18.44 -8.65
CA ASP A 697 -39.09 19.21 -9.89
C ASP A 697 -38.23 20.46 -9.59
N ALA A 698 -38.18 21.43 -10.50
CA ALA A 698 -37.42 22.67 -10.32
C ALA A 698 -37.79 23.43 -9.02
N PRO A 699 -36.82 23.98 -8.26
CA PRO A 699 -37.04 24.77 -7.05
C PRO A 699 -38.10 25.88 -7.18
N GLU A 700 -38.84 26.09 -6.08
CA GLU A 700 -39.85 27.13 -5.97
C GLU A 700 -39.33 28.46 -5.44
N LEU A 701 -39.97 29.52 -5.89
CA LEU A 701 -39.79 30.87 -5.40
C LEU A 701 -40.60 31.09 -4.12
N LEU A 702 -39.90 31.35 -3.03
CA LEU A 702 -40.46 31.96 -1.83
C LEU A 702 -40.62 33.46 -2.09
N VAL A 703 -41.86 33.93 -2.13
CA VAL A 703 -42.19 35.34 -2.34
C VAL A 703 -42.83 35.88 -1.06
N THR A 704 -42.30 36.98 -0.55
CA THR A 704 -42.74 37.60 0.72
C THR A 704 -42.84 39.12 0.59
N PRO A 705 -43.76 39.80 1.31
CA PRO A 705 -43.84 41.26 1.32
C PRO A 705 -42.60 41.87 1.99
N ASN A 706 -42.01 42.90 1.37
CA ASN A 706 -40.78 43.49 1.88
C ASN A 706 -41.01 44.39 3.11
N HIS A 707 -41.99 45.30 3.05
CA HIS A 707 -42.32 46.24 4.12
C HIS A 707 -43.83 46.56 4.10
N GLY A 708 -44.26 47.66 4.73
CA GLY A 708 -45.62 48.18 4.58
C GLY A 708 -46.75 47.30 5.15
N PRO A 709 -48.02 47.74 5.03
CA PRO A 709 -49.16 47.11 5.70
C PRO A 709 -49.69 45.87 4.95
N ALA A 710 -48.83 44.87 4.75
CA ALA A 710 -49.20 43.53 4.30
C ALA A 710 -49.31 42.55 5.48
N ASP A 711 -50.03 41.44 5.29
CA ASP A 711 -49.93 40.31 6.21
C ASP A 711 -48.58 39.61 5.99
N PRO A 712 -47.84 39.23 7.05
CA PRO A 712 -46.52 38.62 6.96
C PRO A 712 -46.63 37.13 6.58
N LYS A 713 -47.02 36.91 5.32
CA LYS A 713 -47.22 35.61 4.69
C LYS A 713 -46.02 35.22 3.84
N VAL A 714 -45.75 33.92 3.81
CA VAL A 714 -44.92 33.27 2.79
C VAL A 714 -45.84 32.76 1.69
N TYR A 715 -45.50 33.08 0.45
CA TYR A 715 -46.12 32.54 -0.75
C TYR A 715 -45.09 31.67 -1.48
N ILE A 716 -45.48 30.46 -1.88
CA ILE A 716 -44.63 29.50 -2.59
C ILE A 716 -45.14 29.38 -4.03
N TYR A 717 -44.34 29.81 -4.99
CA TYR A 717 -44.67 29.83 -6.42
C TYR A 717 -43.78 28.88 -7.21
N THR A 718 -44.35 28.17 -8.19
CA THR A 718 -43.53 27.60 -9.27
C THR A 718 -42.85 28.72 -10.04
N VAL A 719 -41.73 28.42 -10.72
CA VAL A 719 -41.08 29.30 -11.70
C VAL A 719 -42.10 29.84 -12.73
N GLY A 720 -43.05 29.00 -13.15
CA GLY A 720 -44.19 29.36 -14.00
C GLY A 720 -45.25 30.28 -13.38
N GLY A 721 -45.03 30.84 -12.19
CA GLY A 721 -45.94 31.79 -11.53
C GLY A 721 -47.21 31.19 -10.92
N THR A 722 -47.27 29.86 -10.77
CA THR A 722 -48.42 29.19 -10.14
C THR A 722 -48.22 29.08 -8.64
N LEU A 723 -49.14 29.65 -7.86
CA LEU A 723 -49.13 29.56 -6.39
C LEU A 723 -49.40 28.11 -5.94
N LYS A 724 -48.40 27.43 -5.36
CA LYS A 724 -48.54 26.11 -4.74
C LYS A 724 -49.13 26.22 -3.33
N LYS A 725 -48.69 27.22 -2.56
CA LYS A 725 -49.02 27.36 -1.13
C LYS A 725 -48.91 28.79 -0.64
N GLU A 726 -49.74 29.19 0.31
CA GLU A 726 -49.50 30.34 1.19
C GLU A 726 -49.73 29.98 2.67
N PHE A 727 -49.03 30.65 3.59
CA PHE A 727 -49.27 30.60 5.04
C PHE A 727 -48.77 31.86 5.74
N SER A 728 -49.33 32.18 6.91
CA SER A 728 -48.87 33.30 7.75
C SER A 728 -47.72 32.86 8.65
N ALA A 729 -46.55 33.49 8.51
CA ALA A 729 -45.40 33.18 9.37
C ALA A 729 -45.49 33.88 10.74
N TYR A 730 -46.14 35.04 10.80
CA TYR A 730 -46.26 35.86 12.02
C TYR A 730 -47.70 36.31 12.26
N ASP A 731 -48.03 36.54 13.54
CA ASP A 731 -49.35 37.01 13.96
C ASP A 731 -49.48 38.52 13.70
N SER A 732 -50.33 38.91 12.74
CA SER A 732 -50.63 40.30 12.37
C SER A 732 -51.24 41.05 13.58
N PRO A 733 -50.76 42.26 13.96
CA PRO A 733 -50.92 43.40 13.05
C PRO A 733 -49.75 44.43 13.00
N ILE A 734 -49.72 45.16 11.87
CA ILE A 734 -48.95 46.39 11.58
C ILE A 734 -47.52 46.18 11.02
N GLN A 735 -47.42 46.46 9.71
CA GLN A 735 -46.25 47.02 8.99
C GLN A 735 -44.89 46.30 9.10
N GLN A 736 -44.91 44.97 9.17
CA GLN A 736 -43.70 44.16 9.19
C GLN A 736 -43.76 43.18 8.01
N GLY A 737 -42.87 43.39 7.04
CA GLY A 737 -42.58 42.38 6.04
C GLY A 737 -41.71 41.27 6.62
N LEU A 738 -41.14 40.44 5.76
CA LEU A 738 -40.21 39.39 6.17
C LEU A 738 -39.23 39.06 5.05
N THR A 739 -38.15 38.35 5.39
CA THR A 739 -37.34 37.58 4.44
C THR A 739 -37.54 36.09 4.72
N ALA A 740 -37.42 35.26 3.69
CA ALA A 740 -37.54 33.80 3.82
C ALA A 740 -36.51 33.06 2.94
N SER A 741 -36.01 31.93 3.44
CA SER A 741 -35.15 31.01 2.71
C SER A 741 -35.54 29.55 2.99
N GLY A 742 -35.22 28.65 2.08
CA GLY A 742 -35.32 27.21 2.27
C GLY A 742 -34.00 26.59 2.73
N ILE A 743 -34.09 25.51 3.51
CA ILE A 743 -33.03 24.47 3.65
C ILE A 743 -33.76 23.14 3.78
N GLU A 744 -33.41 22.15 2.95
CA GLU A 744 -34.06 20.83 2.90
C GLU A 744 -35.61 20.91 2.88
N ASP A 745 -36.30 20.36 3.89
CA ASP A 745 -37.76 20.33 4.01
C ASP A 745 -38.36 21.55 4.72
N ARG A 746 -37.53 22.55 5.08
CA ARG A 746 -37.89 23.68 5.93
C ARG A 746 -37.78 25.03 5.25
N ILE A 747 -38.68 25.92 5.66
CA ILE A 747 -38.71 27.34 5.33
C ILE A 747 -38.40 28.13 6.58
N TYR A 748 -37.35 28.94 6.55
CA TYR A 748 -36.96 29.85 7.61
C TYR A 748 -37.44 31.24 7.27
N THR A 749 -37.78 32.01 8.30
CA THR A 749 -38.23 33.39 8.15
C THR A 749 -37.65 34.26 9.24
N THR A 750 -37.39 35.52 8.92
CA THR A 750 -37.08 36.59 9.88
C THR A 750 -37.94 37.82 9.57
N PRO A 751 -38.48 38.51 10.57
CA PRO A 751 -39.34 39.67 10.36
C PRO A 751 -38.54 40.93 10.04
N ASN A 752 -39.04 41.73 9.10
CA ASN A 752 -38.58 43.10 8.87
C ASN A 752 -39.27 44.05 9.84
N ASN A 753 -38.57 45.06 10.36
CA ASN A 753 -39.00 45.97 11.44
C ASN A 753 -39.47 45.20 12.71
N GLY A 754 -38.99 43.97 12.88
CA GLY A 754 -39.37 43.04 13.95
C GLY A 754 -38.28 42.90 15.01
N THR A 755 -38.35 41.85 15.82
CA THR A 755 -37.25 41.45 16.72
C THR A 755 -36.42 40.33 16.10
N SER A 756 -35.23 40.07 16.65
CA SER A 756 -34.21 39.09 16.24
C SER A 756 -34.64 37.60 16.16
N HIS A 757 -35.93 37.27 16.14
CA HIS A 757 -36.39 35.88 16.16
C HIS A 757 -36.48 35.26 14.77
N VAL A 758 -36.09 34.00 14.68
CA VAL A 758 -36.21 33.16 13.50
C VAL A 758 -37.35 32.17 13.74
N ARG A 759 -38.21 31.95 12.74
CA ARG A 759 -39.22 30.87 12.73
C ARG A 759 -38.94 29.92 11.58
N ALA A 760 -38.93 28.62 11.86
CA ALA A 760 -38.83 27.55 10.88
C ALA A 760 -40.18 26.84 10.74
N PHE A 761 -40.58 26.56 9.51
CA PHE A 761 -41.82 25.87 9.11
C PHE A 761 -41.49 24.70 8.17
N ASP A 762 -42.39 23.75 7.99
CA ASP A 762 -42.31 22.85 6.82
C ASP A 762 -43.02 23.45 5.58
N ARG A 763 -42.96 22.71 4.47
CA ARG A 763 -43.72 22.96 3.23
C ARG A 763 -45.23 23.19 3.41
N ASN A 764 -45.85 22.72 4.50
CA ASN A 764 -47.28 22.95 4.77
C ASN A 764 -47.53 24.28 5.51
N GLY A 765 -46.48 24.97 5.95
CA GLY A 765 -46.57 26.14 6.82
C GLY A 765 -46.75 25.77 8.30
N ASP A 766 -46.55 24.50 8.68
CA ASP A 766 -46.65 24.08 10.08
C ASP A 766 -45.33 24.40 10.82
N PRO A 767 -45.38 25.11 11.97
CA PRO A 767 -44.18 25.53 12.68
C PRO A 767 -43.39 24.34 13.22
N LYS A 768 -42.07 24.33 12.95
CA LYS A 768 -41.12 23.32 13.44
C LYS A 768 -40.22 23.83 14.54
N ASN A 769 -39.76 25.07 14.44
CA ASN A 769 -38.83 25.63 15.43
C ASN A 769 -38.92 27.16 15.53
N PHE A 770 -38.44 27.69 16.64
CA PHE A 770 -38.38 29.12 16.94
C PHE A 770 -37.22 29.40 17.90
N TRP A 771 -36.40 30.40 17.58
CA TRP A 771 -35.33 30.88 18.46
C TRP A 771 -35.07 32.37 18.26
N TRP A 772 -34.27 32.97 19.14
CA TRP A 772 -33.73 34.32 18.98
C TRP A 772 -32.31 34.22 18.46
N ALA A 773 -31.99 34.90 17.36
CA ALA A 773 -30.64 34.95 16.83
C ALA A 773 -29.72 35.83 17.68
N TYR A 774 -30.28 36.88 18.31
CA TYR A 774 -29.54 37.80 19.17
C TYR A 774 -30.15 37.82 20.57
N ASP A 775 -29.33 37.62 21.62
CA ASP A 775 -29.71 37.42 23.04
C ASP A 775 -30.63 38.50 23.65
N ASN A 776 -30.75 39.65 23.00
CA ASN A 776 -31.55 40.77 23.48
C ASN A 776 -32.84 40.93 22.67
N MET A 777 -33.98 40.60 23.29
CA MET A 777 -35.33 40.77 22.74
C MET A 777 -35.70 42.22 22.37
N ALA A 778 -34.89 43.22 22.76
CA ALA A 778 -35.05 44.62 22.38
C ALA A 778 -34.32 45.01 21.09
N VAL A 779 -33.46 44.15 20.52
CA VAL A 779 -32.88 44.38 19.18
C VAL A 779 -34.02 44.32 18.18
N ARG A 780 -34.26 45.46 17.50
CA ARG A 780 -35.30 45.61 16.49
C ARG A 780 -34.72 46.16 15.21
N GLY A 781 -35.22 45.66 14.09
CA GLY A 781 -34.78 46.07 12.76
C GLY A 781 -35.15 45.03 11.71
N ASP A 782 -34.47 45.12 10.59
CA ASP A 782 -34.59 44.21 9.46
C ASP A 782 -33.48 43.18 9.52
N PHE A 783 -33.81 41.90 9.35
CA PHE A 783 -32.85 40.79 9.43
C PHE A 783 -32.97 39.92 8.18
N LYS A 784 -31.83 39.58 7.57
CA LYS A 784 -31.75 38.59 6.49
C LYS A 784 -31.35 37.25 7.08
N ASN A 785 -32.01 36.20 6.62
CA ASN A 785 -31.56 34.83 6.75
C ASN A 785 -30.96 34.35 5.42
N VAL A 786 -29.83 33.66 5.46
CA VAL A 786 -29.13 33.14 4.29
C VAL A 786 -28.66 31.71 4.57
N PRO A 787 -29.03 30.74 3.72
CA PRO A 787 -28.50 29.39 3.80
C PRO A 787 -27.09 29.33 3.21
N GLY A 788 -26.28 28.39 3.69
CA GLY A 788 -25.04 27.99 3.03
C GLY A 788 -24.21 27.08 3.93
N ASP A 789 -23.61 26.04 3.33
CA ASP A 789 -22.63 25.19 3.99
C ASP A 789 -21.32 25.96 4.26
N ILE A 790 -21.00 26.16 5.54
CA ILE A 790 -19.79 26.86 5.99
C ILE A 790 -18.80 25.93 6.72
N ASP A 791 -19.13 24.65 6.87
CA ASP A 791 -18.28 23.67 7.55
C ASP A 791 -17.88 22.45 6.73
N LEU A 792 -18.50 22.30 5.55
CA LEU A 792 -18.32 21.25 4.56
C LEU A 792 -18.90 19.89 4.98
N ASP A 793 -19.90 19.87 5.87
CA ASP A 793 -20.76 18.69 6.14
C ASP A 793 -21.86 18.48 5.06
N GLY A 794 -21.95 19.38 4.08
CA GLY A 794 -22.90 19.41 2.97
C GLY A 794 -24.35 19.33 3.41
N LYS A 795 -24.66 20.10 4.45
CA LYS A 795 -25.96 20.66 4.76
C LYS A 795 -25.77 22.14 5.00
N ASP A 796 -26.77 22.95 4.63
CA ASP A 796 -26.67 24.37 4.88
C ASP A 796 -26.82 24.70 6.37
N GLU A 797 -25.90 25.54 6.86
CA GLU A 797 -26.16 26.39 8.01
C GLU A 797 -27.13 27.51 7.64
N ILE A 798 -27.69 28.16 8.65
CA ILE A 798 -28.41 29.42 8.49
C ILE A 798 -27.64 30.57 9.14
N LEU A 799 -27.16 31.49 8.30
CA LEU A 799 -26.51 32.72 8.74
C LEU A 799 -27.57 33.83 8.87
N ILE A 800 -27.51 34.58 9.98
CA ILE A 800 -28.42 35.67 10.29
C ILE A 800 -27.62 36.96 10.47
N SER A 801 -27.97 38.00 9.72
CA SER A 801 -27.42 39.36 9.91
C SER A 801 -28.54 40.41 9.96
N PRO A 802 -28.37 41.53 10.70
CA PRO A 802 -29.20 42.70 10.51
C PRO A 802 -28.84 43.37 9.18
N ILE A 803 -29.83 43.74 8.37
CA ILE A 803 -29.66 44.48 7.10
C ILE A 803 -29.99 45.97 7.21
N GLY A 804 -30.36 46.43 8.41
CA GLY A 804 -30.62 47.83 8.72
C GLY A 804 -30.67 48.13 10.22
N ALA A 805 -30.47 49.40 10.58
CA ALA A 805 -30.59 50.00 11.91
C ALA A 805 -29.72 49.43 13.06
N ASN A 806 -28.97 48.36 12.84
CA ASN A 806 -28.18 47.65 13.85
C ASN A 806 -26.74 47.39 13.38
N GLY A 807 -25.92 46.82 14.26
CA GLY A 807 -24.54 46.45 13.95
C GLY A 807 -24.43 45.45 12.80
N PRO A 808 -23.32 45.45 12.04
CA PRO A 808 -23.05 44.48 10.97
C PRO A 808 -22.61 43.12 11.54
N HIS A 809 -23.33 42.63 12.55
CA HIS A 809 -23.04 41.37 13.24
C HIS A 809 -23.54 40.21 12.36
N VAL A 810 -22.68 39.21 12.16
CA VAL A 810 -23.02 37.95 11.49
C VAL A 810 -22.92 36.81 12.50
N LEU A 811 -23.97 35.99 12.57
CA LEU A 811 -24.07 34.79 13.41
C LEU A 811 -24.55 33.60 12.59
N ALA A 812 -24.06 32.40 12.89
CA ALA A 812 -24.55 31.14 12.30
C ALA A 812 -25.26 30.22 13.29
N PHE A 813 -26.18 29.43 12.76
CA PHE A 813 -26.94 28.39 13.45
C PHE A 813 -27.01 27.16 12.57
N GLU A 814 -27.12 25.97 13.17
CA GLU A 814 -27.55 24.78 12.44
C GLU A 814 -28.95 25.01 11.82
N ALA A 815 -29.32 24.27 10.78
CA ALA A 815 -30.72 24.13 10.33
C ALA A 815 -31.70 23.67 11.45
N THR A 816 -31.18 23.13 12.56
CA THR A 816 -31.96 22.83 13.78
C THR A 816 -32.17 24.02 14.71
N GLY A 817 -31.71 25.23 14.36
CA GLY A 817 -31.77 26.44 15.19
C GLY A 817 -30.82 26.42 16.40
N LYS A 818 -29.97 25.40 16.52
CA LYS A 818 -28.90 25.34 17.52
C LYS A 818 -27.81 26.34 17.16
N TRP A 819 -27.41 27.16 18.12
CA TRP A 819 -26.37 28.17 17.95
C TRP A 819 -24.99 27.54 17.67
N ARG A 820 -24.26 28.07 16.70
CA ARG A 820 -22.85 27.75 16.44
C ARG A 820 -21.94 28.81 17.03
N THR A 821 -20.77 28.40 17.53
CA THR A 821 -19.75 29.29 18.11
C THR A 821 -19.05 30.20 17.09
N TRP A 822 -19.13 29.84 15.82
CA TRP A 822 -18.52 30.52 14.68
C TRP A 822 -19.38 30.28 13.42
N PRO A 823 -19.35 31.17 12.42
CA PRO A 823 -18.89 32.55 12.48
C PRO A 823 -19.65 33.38 13.53
N ASN A 824 -18.93 34.28 14.19
CA ASN A 824 -19.48 35.23 15.14
C ASN A 824 -18.60 36.49 15.14
N PHE A 825 -18.90 37.43 14.23
CA PHE A 825 -18.05 38.59 13.98
C PHE A 825 -18.86 39.82 13.54
N PHE A 826 -18.26 41.00 13.69
CA PHE A 826 -18.76 42.23 13.08
C PHE A 826 -18.03 42.49 11.77
N ALA A 827 -18.77 42.54 10.66
CA ALA A 827 -18.19 42.84 9.37
C ALA A 827 -17.61 44.26 9.34
N PHE A 828 -16.62 44.45 8.47
CA PHE A 828 -15.78 45.64 8.33
C PHE A 828 -14.94 45.98 9.57
N GLY A 829 -14.90 45.09 10.56
CA GLY A 829 -14.18 45.29 11.83
C GLY A 829 -14.73 46.42 12.69
N ASP A 830 -15.94 46.91 12.41
CA ASP A 830 -16.51 48.11 13.04
C ASP A 830 -17.85 47.82 13.72
N GLU A 831 -17.77 47.56 15.03
CA GLU A 831 -18.91 47.38 15.93
C GLU A 831 -19.76 48.65 16.13
N THR A 832 -19.36 49.81 15.58
CA THR A 832 -20.04 51.10 15.74
C THR A 832 -20.99 51.41 14.58
N LEU A 833 -20.83 50.77 13.42
CA LEU A 833 -21.76 50.87 12.28
C LEU A 833 -23.18 50.49 12.69
N ARG A 834 -24.21 51.21 12.23
CA ARG A 834 -25.63 50.95 12.56
C ARG A 834 -26.49 50.73 11.32
N ASN A 835 -25.85 50.29 10.24
CA ASN A 835 -26.43 50.23 8.91
C ASN A 835 -26.74 48.79 8.47
N GLY A 836 -26.41 47.79 9.30
CA GLY A 836 -26.48 46.39 8.93
C GLY A 836 -25.47 45.97 7.85
N VAL A 837 -25.62 44.74 7.38
CA VAL A 837 -24.73 44.08 6.42
C VAL A 837 -25.51 43.06 5.59
N GLY A 838 -25.39 43.15 4.26
CA GLY A 838 -25.85 42.10 3.36
C GLY A 838 -24.85 40.94 3.37
N ILE A 839 -25.34 39.70 3.33
CA ILE A 839 -24.51 38.49 3.40
C ILE A 839 -24.83 37.49 2.29
N ALA A 840 -23.82 36.73 1.89
CA ALA A 840 -23.85 35.53 1.06
C ALA A 840 -22.75 34.56 1.50
N VAL A 841 -22.94 33.26 1.25
CA VAL A 841 -21.89 32.24 1.35
C VAL A 841 -21.54 31.83 -0.08
N VAL A 842 -20.25 31.86 -0.43
CA VAL A 842 -19.70 31.43 -1.72
C VAL A 842 -18.60 30.39 -1.49
N GLU A 843 -18.29 29.60 -2.50
CA GLU A 843 -17.36 28.48 -2.41
C GLU A 843 -16.15 28.72 -3.32
N ASN A 844 -14.93 28.50 -2.79
CA ASN A 844 -13.72 28.92 -3.51
C ASN A 844 -13.36 27.96 -4.66
N TRP A 845 -13.28 28.49 -5.89
CA TRP A 845 -12.88 27.73 -7.07
C TRP A 845 -11.35 27.69 -7.24
N HIS A 846 -10.78 26.49 -7.10
CA HIS A 846 -9.37 26.21 -7.39
C HIS A 846 -9.18 25.64 -8.80
N GLY A 847 -9.53 26.41 -9.84
CA GLY A 847 -9.44 25.96 -11.25
C GLY A 847 -9.11 27.04 -12.29
N VAL A 848 -7.81 27.21 -12.58
CA VAL A 848 -7.25 28.01 -13.71
C VAL A 848 -7.23 29.55 -13.51
N ASN A 849 -6.13 30.16 -13.99
CA ASN A 849 -5.84 31.62 -13.98
C ASN A 849 -6.71 32.43 -14.95
#